data_AF-A0A3D1HNY7-F1
#
_entry.id   AF-A0A3D1HNY7-F1
#
_cell.length_a   1.000
_cell.length_b   1.000
_cell.length_c   1.000
_cell.angle_alpha   90.00
_cell.angle_beta   90.00
_cell.angle_gamma   90.00
#
_symmetry.space_group_name_H-M   'P 1'
#
loop_
_entity.id
_entity.type
_entity.pdbx_description
1 polymer ?
#
loop_
_entity_poly.entity_id
_entity_poly.type
_entity_poly.pdbx_seq_one_letter_code
_entity_poly.pdbx_strand_id
1 'polypeptide(L)'
;MKKIYLLSAVALMGLASCDDFDDQFHLGNQIGDVKNATIELTDADYSTIANLSANKELAAKLDAESGTTAYTEALQKLPNQKYFGTMITADRFLPAFLQNKYPESDINSTFKVTYNEYCGKSEYLADFNNLAGEYTLTADDYNTAWEGKSSATYLTPATIGKMQTILDNALPDAEEGYLYAVNYAYQEFEPAGGSDTPEESYTKISDVVANTDGGEYTVKGIVCAVYARGFLLTDKTGYILVYKTSDVKIGDEVTVAGTTSQYAGLMQYSNAAEVTLTKAGKEPNYKQPNPTALTAADIDAYVNAPYVKYVTYTGKLTINGTYYNVAVDGATVQGSLSYVPEGMVDASLNGQNVIVYGYTIGAPNNKKYVNTMVTNVISATNSAKAKARAARAASNGANKTVVYQYVEGKWKIYSTDGAKVIAAQPEWYNMIGANTVAKPNNYFPTLLQREYPFAEDGQKVAVVYRKSSSALAVAEYTFSATEGWAESKEYKKESSTFAKTENGFEEQISTYLNSTLCGDEGGFTIYNVNLNTLNYVWQNTTSYGWKASAYANKTNTASESWLVSPALNMKKGKNPELVFDEAMNYLGSNNIEDFLSVKVSTNFDGNDVNAATWETLNITGRTDGASWTFYTVDPVSLSQFVGKTVHIAFVYKSTDAVAPTYEFKNI
;
A
#
# COMPACT_ATOMS: atom_id res chain seq x y z
N MET A 1 33.13 -32.60 -24.28
CA MET A 1 34.51 -33.11 -24.09
C MET A 1 35.25 -32.16 -23.16
N LYS A 2 35.38 -32.50 -21.87
CA LYS A 2 36.11 -31.69 -20.89
C LYS A 2 37.61 -31.74 -21.21
N LYS A 3 38.22 -30.60 -21.57
CA LYS A 3 39.68 -30.43 -21.63
C LYS A 3 40.15 -29.92 -20.26
N ILE A 4 40.64 -30.82 -19.42
CA ILE A 4 41.20 -30.48 -18.11
C ILE A 4 42.69 -30.17 -18.32
N TYR A 5 43.07 -28.91 -18.16
CA TYR A 5 44.47 -28.50 -17.98
C TYR A 5 44.78 -28.56 -16.49
N LEU A 6 45.46 -29.62 -16.06
CA LEU A 6 46.14 -29.64 -14.76
C LEU A 6 47.59 -29.21 -15.00
N LEU A 7 47.92 -27.96 -14.66
CA LEU A 7 49.29 -27.51 -14.51
C LEU A 7 49.54 -27.10 -13.07
N SER A 8 50.70 -27.55 -12.58
CA SER A 8 51.45 -27.12 -11.39
C SER A 8 50.96 -27.53 -10.00
N ALA A 9 51.16 -28.79 -9.66
CA ALA A 9 51.82 -29.27 -8.43
C ALA A 9 51.86 -30.81 -8.57
N VAL A 10 52.95 -31.46 -8.96
CA VAL A 10 54.07 -31.83 -8.09
C VAL A 10 55.22 -32.25 -9.01
N ALA A 11 56.38 -31.61 -8.83
CA ALA A 11 57.65 -32.13 -9.30
C ALA A 11 58.28 -32.99 -8.18
N LEU A 12 58.93 -34.11 -8.58
CA LEU A 12 59.78 -35.03 -7.78
C LEU A 12 59.00 -35.94 -6.79
N MET A 13 59.05 -37.28 -6.81
CA MET A 13 59.93 -38.36 -7.31
C MET A 13 59.00 -39.60 -7.50
N GLY A 14 59.12 -40.56 -8.41
CA GLY A 14 60.29 -41.29 -8.88
C GLY A 14 60.03 -42.80 -8.75
N LEU A 15 59.54 -43.40 -9.85
CA LEU A 15 59.67 -44.81 -10.28
C LEU A 15 58.78 -45.93 -9.68
N ALA A 16 58.06 -46.58 -10.61
CA ALA A 16 57.62 -47.98 -10.65
C ALA A 16 56.34 -48.40 -9.87
N SER A 17 55.18 -47.99 -10.37
CA SER A 17 54.02 -48.86 -10.68
C SER A 17 52.83 -47.95 -11.05
N CYS A 18 52.36 -48.02 -12.29
CA CYS A 18 51.27 -47.16 -12.78
C CYS A 18 49.87 -47.78 -12.64
N ASP A 19 49.73 -48.98 -12.05
CA ASP A 19 48.43 -49.64 -11.95
C ASP A 19 47.83 -49.63 -10.51
N ASP A 20 48.62 -49.30 -9.48
CA ASP A 20 48.17 -49.37 -8.07
C ASP A 20 47.67 -48.01 -7.53
N PHE A 21 47.78 -46.94 -8.32
CA PHE A 21 47.37 -45.59 -7.88
C PHE A 21 45.86 -45.33 -8.10
N ASP A 22 45.22 -45.96 -9.09
CA ASP A 22 43.76 -45.82 -9.30
C ASP A 22 42.96 -46.71 -8.33
N ASP A 23 43.49 -47.87 -7.96
CA ASP A 23 42.82 -48.83 -7.06
C ASP A 23 42.92 -48.45 -5.57
N GLN A 24 44.00 -47.78 -5.15
CA GLN A 24 44.16 -47.36 -3.73
C GLN A 24 43.40 -46.09 -3.37
N PHE A 25 43.07 -45.23 -4.34
CA PHE A 25 42.47 -43.92 -4.06
C PHE A 25 40.97 -43.81 -4.37
N HIS A 26 40.32 -44.88 -4.85
CA HIS A 26 38.89 -44.86 -5.19
C HIS A 26 38.47 -43.58 -5.93
N LEU A 27 39.26 -43.11 -6.90
CA LEU A 27 39.00 -41.87 -7.64
C LEU A 27 37.88 -42.05 -8.69
N GLY A 28 36.88 -42.88 -8.39
CA GLY A 28 35.69 -43.04 -9.20
C GLY A 28 34.89 -41.75 -9.21
N ASN A 29 34.99 -40.97 -10.28
CA ASN A 29 33.99 -39.98 -10.71
C ASN A 29 33.45 -39.02 -9.61
N GLN A 30 34.26 -38.66 -8.62
CA GLN A 30 33.76 -38.14 -7.35
C GLN A 30 33.87 -36.63 -7.14
N ILE A 31 33.57 -35.82 -8.17
CA ILE A 31 33.09 -34.46 -7.92
C ILE A 31 31.92 -34.18 -8.86
N GLY A 32 30.71 -34.53 -8.41
CA GLY A 32 29.49 -33.99 -9.00
C GLY A 32 29.34 -32.52 -8.59
N ASP A 33 29.22 -31.60 -9.54
CA ASP A 33 28.93 -30.18 -9.31
C ASP A 33 27.41 -29.97 -9.25
N VAL A 34 26.79 -30.58 -8.24
CA VAL A 34 25.37 -30.38 -7.90
C VAL A 34 25.23 -29.03 -7.21
N LYS A 35 24.60 -28.07 -7.88
CA LYS A 35 24.44 -26.70 -7.39
C LYS A 35 23.09 -26.51 -6.71
N ASN A 36 23.07 -25.75 -5.62
CA ASN A 36 21.86 -25.23 -4.99
C ASN A 36 22.04 -23.73 -4.84
N ALA A 37 21.25 -22.92 -5.57
CA ALA A 37 21.42 -21.47 -5.56
C ALA A 37 20.09 -20.72 -5.69
N THR A 38 20.06 -19.50 -5.15
CA THR A 38 18.97 -18.54 -5.38
C THR A 38 19.45 -17.47 -6.35
N ILE A 39 18.63 -17.15 -7.34
CA ILE A 39 18.90 -16.18 -8.39
C ILE A 39 17.77 -15.16 -8.39
N GLU A 40 18.07 -13.87 -8.34
CA GLU A 40 17.10 -12.83 -8.64
C GLU A 40 17.46 -12.22 -9.99
N LEU A 41 16.51 -12.21 -10.94
CA LEU A 41 16.77 -11.67 -12.27
C LEU A 41 16.94 -10.16 -12.22
N THR A 42 18.02 -9.69 -12.82
CA THR A 42 18.29 -8.27 -13.07
C THR A 42 17.68 -7.81 -14.39
N ASP A 43 17.59 -6.50 -14.59
CA ASP A 43 17.16 -5.91 -15.87
C ASP A 43 17.96 -6.43 -17.09
N ALA A 44 19.25 -6.70 -16.90
CA ALA A 44 20.13 -7.23 -17.95
C ALA A 44 19.84 -8.71 -18.27
N ASP A 45 19.35 -9.48 -17.30
CA ASP A 45 19.02 -10.88 -17.50
C ASP A 45 17.85 -11.05 -18.46
N TYR A 46 16.80 -10.20 -18.41
CA TYR A 46 15.68 -10.24 -19.38
C TYR A 46 16.14 -10.03 -20.82
N SER A 47 17.10 -9.12 -21.02
CA SER A 47 17.71 -8.90 -22.33
C SER A 47 18.51 -10.11 -22.80
N THR A 48 19.19 -10.78 -21.87
CA THR A 48 19.93 -12.02 -22.15
C THR A 48 18.97 -13.14 -22.55
N ILE A 49 17.92 -13.37 -21.74
CA ILE A 49 16.88 -14.38 -21.96
C ILE A 49 16.23 -14.23 -23.34
N ALA A 50 15.86 -13.01 -23.72
CA ALA A 50 15.25 -12.72 -25.02
C ALA A 50 16.18 -13.01 -26.22
N ASN A 51 17.50 -12.94 -26.01
CA ASN A 51 18.49 -13.06 -27.06
C ASN A 51 19.08 -14.46 -27.27
N LEU A 52 18.84 -15.39 -26.34
CA LEU A 52 19.27 -16.78 -26.46
C LEU A 52 18.66 -17.45 -27.68
N SER A 53 19.50 -18.11 -28.50
CA SER A 53 19.06 -18.81 -29.71
C SER A 53 17.97 -19.84 -29.41
N ALA A 54 18.14 -20.62 -28.33
CA ALA A 54 17.15 -21.62 -27.91
C ALA A 54 15.76 -21.01 -27.60
N ASN A 55 15.73 -19.82 -27.00
CA ASN A 55 14.47 -19.12 -26.71
C ASN A 55 13.83 -18.54 -27.97
N LYS A 56 14.64 -18.03 -28.91
CA LYS A 56 14.14 -17.58 -30.24
C LYS A 56 13.55 -18.74 -31.03
N GLU A 57 14.21 -19.88 -31.03
CA GLU A 57 13.73 -21.11 -31.68
C GLU A 57 12.42 -21.61 -31.03
N LEU A 58 12.34 -21.59 -29.69
CA LEU A 58 11.12 -21.97 -28.98
C LEU A 58 9.94 -21.05 -29.31
N ALA A 59 10.15 -19.73 -29.32
CA ALA A 59 9.12 -18.78 -29.69
C ALA A 59 8.64 -18.98 -31.14
N ALA A 60 9.55 -19.16 -32.10
CA ALA A 60 9.21 -19.42 -33.49
C ALA A 60 8.44 -20.73 -33.68
N LYS A 61 8.79 -21.78 -32.91
CA LYS A 61 8.06 -23.05 -32.92
C LYS A 61 6.61 -22.86 -32.45
N LEU A 62 6.41 -22.06 -31.40
CA LEU A 62 5.07 -21.82 -30.85
C LEU A 62 4.19 -20.95 -31.73
N ASP A 63 4.80 -19.99 -32.41
CA ASP A 63 4.16 -19.22 -33.46
C ASP A 63 3.66 -20.13 -34.59
N ALA A 64 4.50 -21.07 -35.05
CA ALA A 64 4.11 -22.05 -36.06
C ALA A 64 2.98 -22.99 -35.58
N GLU A 65 3.01 -23.43 -34.32
CA GLU A 65 1.97 -24.30 -33.73
C GLU A 65 0.64 -23.57 -33.54
N SER A 66 0.67 -22.27 -33.19
CA SER A 66 -0.52 -21.45 -32.96
C SER A 66 -1.05 -20.75 -34.21
N GLY A 67 -0.27 -20.71 -35.30
CA GLY A 67 -0.60 -19.95 -36.50
C GLY A 67 -0.52 -18.43 -36.32
N THR A 68 0.31 -17.95 -35.38
CA THR A 68 0.45 -16.52 -35.04
C THR A 68 1.91 -16.07 -35.06
N THR A 69 2.19 -14.80 -34.82
CA THR A 69 3.54 -14.25 -34.54
C THR A 69 3.67 -13.75 -33.09
N ALA A 70 2.69 -14.07 -32.24
CA ALA A 70 2.51 -13.47 -30.93
C ALA A 70 3.65 -13.83 -29.95
N TYR A 71 4.24 -15.03 -30.04
CA TYR A 71 5.34 -15.45 -29.17
C TYR A 71 6.64 -14.73 -29.55
N THR A 72 7.01 -14.68 -30.83
CA THR A 72 8.23 -13.95 -31.25
C THR A 72 8.12 -12.46 -30.93
N GLU A 73 6.96 -11.85 -31.17
CA GLU A 73 6.70 -10.45 -30.80
C GLU A 73 6.76 -10.21 -29.29
N ALA A 74 6.19 -11.12 -28.49
CA ALA A 74 6.26 -11.03 -27.03
C ALA A 74 7.69 -11.21 -26.50
N LEU A 75 8.49 -12.11 -27.09
CA LEU A 75 9.89 -12.31 -26.71
C LEU A 75 10.73 -11.05 -27.02
N GLN A 76 10.45 -10.36 -28.13
CA GLN A 76 11.13 -9.10 -28.47
C GLN A 76 10.80 -7.95 -27.51
N LYS A 77 9.64 -7.99 -26.83
CA LYS A 77 9.25 -6.99 -25.82
C LYS A 77 9.88 -7.24 -24.45
N LEU A 78 10.28 -8.49 -24.16
CA LEU A 78 10.84 -8.91 -22.87
C LEU A 78 11.98 -7.99 -22.34
N PRO A 79 12.96 -7.53 -23.15
CA PRO A 79 14.02 -6.63 -22.68
C PRO A 79 13.52 -5.31 -22.11
N ASN A 80 12.42 -4.77 -22.67
CA ASN A 80 11.87 -3.47 -22.28
C ASN A 80 10.83 -3.58 -21.17
N GLN A 81 9.97 -4.60 -21.24
CA GLN A 81 8.90 -4.79 -20.25
C GLN A 81 9.43 -5.43 -18.94
N LYS A 82 10.49 -6.26 -19.02
CA LYS A 82 11.20 -6.86 -17.88
C LYS A 82 10.32 -7.72 -16.95
N TYR A 83 9.30 -8.35 -17.52
CA TYR A 83 8.48 -9.35 -16.85
C TYR A 83 8.05 -10.43 -17.84
N PHE A 84 7.88 -11.64 -17.33
CA PHE A 84 7.25 -12.75 -18.03
C PHE A 84 5.73 -12.54 -18.08
N GLY A 85 5.11 -12.98 -19.16
CA GLY A 85 3.68 -12.83 -19.38
C GLY A 85 3.06 -14.13 -19.87
N THR A 86 1.81 -14.07 -20.32
CA THR A 86 1.05 -15.27 -20.68
C THR A 86 1.60 -16.04 -21.89
N MET A 87 2.35 -15.36 -22.78
CA MET A 87 2.98 -15.98 -23.95
C MET A 87 4.42 -16.42 -23.67
N ILE A 88 5.22 -15.52 -23.09
CA ILE A 88 6.60 -15.78 -22.69
C ILE A 88 6.58 -16.02 -21.19
N THR A 89 6.37 -17.27 -20.81
CA THR A 89 6.26 -17.69 -19.41
C THR A 89 7.62 -18.13 -18.86
N ALA A 90 7.86 -17.87 -17.58
CA ALA A 90 9.15 -18.14 -16.95
C ALA A 90 9.57 -19.62 -17.06
N ASP A 91 8.64 -20.55 -16.90
CA ASP A 91 8.86 -21.99 -16.95
C ASP A 91 9.42 -22.50 -18.28
N ARG A 92 9.10 -21.79 -19.37
CA ARG A 92 9.46 -22.20 -20.73
C ARG A 92 10.73 -21.52 -21.20
N PHE A 93 10.98 -20.29 -20.75
CA PHE A 93 12.05 -19.44 -21.27
C PHE A 93 13.23 -19.25 -20.31
N LEU A 94 13.08 -19.57 -19.01
CA LEU A 94 14.20 -19.64 -18.06
C LEU A 94 15.10 -20.87 -18.18
N PRO A 95 14.63 -22.07 -18.60
CA PRO A 95 15.50 -23.23 -18.76
C PRO A 95 16.74 -22.96 -19.63
N ALA A 96 16.56 -22.31 -20.78
CA ALA A 96 17.68 -21.95 -21.66
C ALA A 96 18.66 -20.98 -21.00
N PHE A 97 18.14 -20.06 -20.18
CA PHE A 97 18.96 -19.11 -19.43
C PHE A 97 19.77 -19.78 -18.33
N LEU A 98 19.16 -20.69 -17.55
CA LEU A 98 19.86 -21.47 -16.54
C LEU A 98 20.92 -22.37 -17.17
N GLN A 99 20.62 -23.00 -18.31
CA GLN A 99 21.58 -23.81 -19.06
C GLN A 99 22.74 -22.97 -19.62
N ASN A 100 22.48 -21.73 -20.05
CA ASN A 100 23.51 -20.80 -20.50
C ASN A 100 24.38 -20.28 -19.35
N LYS A 101 23.77 -19.99 -18.19
CA LYS A 101 24.45 -19.43 -17.01
C LYS A 101 25.22 -20.48 -16.21
N TYR A 102 24.72 -21.72 -16.15
CA TYR A 102 25.31 -22.84 -15.41
C TYR A 102 25.51 -24.07 -16.30
N PRO A 103 26.34 -23.99 -17.36
CA PRO A 103 26.48 -25.08 -18.33
C PRO A 103 27.03 -26.36 -17.71
N GLU A 104 27.91 -26.24 -16.71
CA GLU A 104 28.61 -27.34 -16.04
C GLU A 104 27.85 -27.93 -14.84
N SER A 105 26.65 -27.44 -14.52
CA SER A 105 25.83 -27.99 -13.43
C SER A 105 25.48 -29.47 -13.68
N ASP A 106 25.49 -30.31 -12.65
CA ASP A 106 25.11 -31.71 -12.79
C ASP A 106 23.60 -31.93 -12.56
N ILE A 107 23.09 -33.09 -12.99
CA ILE A 107 21.71 -33.54 -12.70
C ILE A 107 21.46 -33.44 -11.19
N ASN A 108 20.24 -33.08 -10.81
CA ASN A 108 19.80 -32.74 -9.45
C ASN A 108 20.25 -31.37 -8.94
N SER A 109 20.94 -30.55 -9.74
CA SER A 109 21.16 -29.14 -9.39
C SER A 109 19.81 -28.42 -9.31
N THR A 110 19.60 -27.60 -8.27
CA THR A 110 18.39 -26.81 -8.08
C THR A 110 18.68 -25.31 -8.01
N PHE A 111 17.79 -24.52 -8.60
CA PHE A 111 17.88 -23.07 -8.63
C PHE A 111 16.53 -22.45 -8.30
N LYS A 112 16.44 -21.70 -7.20
CA LYS A 112 15.29 -20.85 -6.92
C LYS A 112 15.47 -19.53 -7.67
N VAL A 113 14.63 -19.28 -8.67
CA VAL A 113 14.72 -18.08 -9.51
C VAL A 113 13.57 -17.14 -9.19
N THR A 114 13.90 -15.94 -8.73
CA THR A 114 12.98 -14.81 -8.54
C THR A 114 12.97 -13.96 -9.81
N TYR A 115 11.78 -13.74 -10.36
CA TYR A 115 11.55 -12.98 -11.59
C TYR A 115 10.27 -12.15 -11.48
N ASN A 116 10.05 -11.22 -12.41
CA ASN A 116 8.83 -10.44 -12.49
C ASN A 116 7.82 -11.18 -13.37
N GLU A 117 6.61 -11.41 -12.86
CA GLU A 117 5.49 -12.03 -13.56
C GLU A 117 4.37 -10.99 -13.74
N TYR A 118 3.82 -10.91 -14.94
CA TYR A 118 2.68 -10.05 -15.25
C TYR A 118 1.47 -10.39 -14.37
N CYS A 119 0.91 -9.38 -13.71
CA CYS A 119 -0.30 -9.53 -12.89
C CYS A 119 -1.47 -8.66 -13.36
N GLY A 120 -1.32 -7.98 -14.50
CA GLY A 120 -2.35 -7.09 -15.02
C GLY A 120 -2.37 -5.71 -14.36
N LYS A 121 -3.09 -4.80 -15.01
CA LYS A 121 -3.56 -3.55 -14.38
C LYS A 121 -4.81 -3.85 -13.56
N SER A 122 -5.06 -3.05 -12.52
CA SER A 122 -6.34 -3.08 -11.82
C SER A 122 -7.48 -2.82 -12.82
N GLU A 123 -8.50 -3.68 -12.83
CA GLU A 123 -9.55 -3.70 -13.87
C GLU A 123 -10.31 -2.37 -13.96
N TYR A 124 -10.60 -1.74 -12.83
CA TYR A 124 -11.31 -0.46 -12.74
C TYR A 124 -10.62 0.68 -13.50
N LEU A 125 -9.31 0.57 -13.79
CA LEU A 125 -8.59 1.59 -14.57
C LEU A 125 -9.14 1.73 -15.99
N ALA A 126 -9.85 0.71 -16.50
CA ALA A 126 -10.55 0.77 -17.79
C ALA A 126 -11.70 1.80 -17.79
N ASP A 127 -12.31 2.08 -16.64
CA ASP A 127 -13.42 3.05 -16.54
C ASP A 127 -12.95 4.45 -16.94
N PHE A 128 -11.68 4.80 -16.66
CA PHE A 128 -11.12 6.11 -17.01
C PHE A 128 -10.91 6.32 -18.53
N ASN A 129 -11.20 5.32 -19.36
CA ASN A 129 -11.40 5.56 -20.81
C ASN A 129 -12.62 6.46 -21.06
N ASN A 130 -13.57 6.51 -20.12
CA ASN A 130 -14.74 7.39 -20.13
C ASN A 130 -14.49 8.69 -19.35
N LEU A 131 -13.23 9.04 -19.05
CA LEU A 131 -12.88 10.34 -18.45
C LEU A 131 -13.06 11.46 -19.47
N ALA A 132 -14.26 12.00 -19.51
CA ALA A 132 -14.72 12.94 -20.53
C ALA A 132 -14.17 14.35 -20.35
N GLY A 133 -13.84 14.76 -19.12
CA GLY A 133 -13.22 16.07 -18.90
C GLY A 133 -13.15 16.54 -17.45
N GLU A 134 -13.00 17.84 -17.30
CA GLU A 134 -13.05 18.53 -16.01
C GLU A 134 -14.11 19.63 -16.04
N TYR A 135 -14.77 19.84 -14.91
CA TYR A 135 -15.71 20.93 -14.71
C TYR A 135 -15.27 21.77 -13.51
N THR A 136 -15.40 23.09 -13.57
CA THR A 136 -15.09 23.98 -12.43
C THR A 136 -16.32 24.77 -12.10
N LEU A 137 -16.80 24.65 -10.86
CA LEU A 137 -18.00 25.34 -10.41
C LEU A 137 -17.85 26.86 -10.56
N THR A 138 -18.91 27.47 -11.07
CA THR A 138 -19.07 28.89 -11.33
C THR A 138 -19.81 29.58 -10.18
N ALA A 139 -19.90 30.91 -10.22
CA ALA A 139 -20.71 31.66 -9.25
C ALA A 139 -22.20 31.25 -9.28
N ASP A 140 -22.73 30.94 -10.45
CA ASP A 140 -24.12 30.52 -10.63
C ASP A 140 -24.37 29.11 -10.07
N ASP A 141 -23.37 28.22 -10.16
CA ASP A 141 -23.43 26.90 -9.53
C ASP A 141 -23.49 27.00 -8.01
N TYR A 142 -22.69 27.88 -7.40
CA TYR A 142 -22.78 28.13 -5.95
C TYR A 142 -24.12 28.74 -5.57
N ASN A 143 -24.64 29.70 -6.34
CA ASN A 143 -25.97 30.26 -6.10
C ASN A 143 -27.07 29.18 -6.16
N THR A 144 -26.94 28.24 -7.12
CA THR A 144 -27.82 27.06 -7.22
C THR A 144 -27.70 26.17 -5.98
N ALA A 145 -26.47 25.90 -5.52
CA ALA A 145 -26.22 25.09 -4.32
C ALA A 145 -26.85 25.70 -3.06
N TRP A 146 -26.77 27.03 -2.95
CA TRP A 146 -27.33 27.80 -1.83
C TRP A 146 -28.81 28.12 -1.98
N GLU A 147 -29.42 27.86 -3.13
CA GLU A 147 -30.82 28.18 -3.43
C GLU A 147 -31.17 29.65 -3.11
N GLY A 148 -30.23 30.58 -3.35
CA GLY A 148 -30.38 31.99 -3.01
C GLY A 148 -30.36 32.34 -1.52
N LYS A 149 -30.15 31.36 -0.62
CA LYS A 149 -30.06 31.57 0.84
C LYS A 149 -28.74 32.19 1.27
N SER A 150 -27.73 32.18 0.41
CA SER A 150 -26.40 32.72 0.67
C SER A 150 -25.74 33.15 -0.63
N SER A 151 -24.85 34.15 -0.55
CA SER A 151 -23.96 34.58 -1.64
C SER A 151 -22.57 33.92 -1.56
N ALA A 152 -22.40 32.92 -0.70
CA ALA A 152 -21.14 32.22 -0.54
C ALA A 152 -20.73 31.50 -1.83
N THR A 153 -19.49 31.73 -2.25
CA THR A 153 -18.91 31.12 -3.47
C THR A 153 -18.14 29.83 -3.14
N TYR A 154 -18.67 29.02 -2.23
CA TYR A 154 -18.11 27.75 -1.79
C TYR A 154 -19.22 26.81 -1.32
N LEU A 155 -18.95 25.50 -1.37
CA LEU A 155 -19.79 24.44 -0.82
C LEU A 155 -19.40 24.12 0.63
N THR A 156 -20.33 23.51 1.35
CA THR A 156 -20.26 23.12 2.76
C THR A 156 -20.92 21.75 2.94
N PRO A 157 -20.84 21.09 4.12
CA PRO A 157 -21.60 19.87 4.39
C PRO A 157 -23.10 19.99 4.05
N ALA A 158 -23.74 21.15 4.27
CA ALA A 158 -25.15 21.35 3.95
C ALA A 158 -25.44 21.44 2.43
N THR A 159 -24.49 21.92 1.63
CA THR A 159 -24.70 22.21 0.19
C THR A 159 -24.05 21.18 -0.74
N ILE A 160 -23.11 20.36 -0.26
CA ILE A 160 -22.43 19.36 -1.11
C ILE A 160 -23.39 18.33 -1.73
N GLY A 161 -24.51 18.04 -1.05
CA GLY A 161 -25.57 17.18 -1.58
C GLY A 161 -26.29 17.74 -2.81
N LYS A 162 -26.05 18.99 -3.19
CA LYS A 162 -26.62 19.63 -4.39
C LYS A 162 -25.82 19.37 -5.67
N MET A 163 -24.71 18.61 -5.58
CA MET A 163 -23.85 18.35 -6.73
C MET A 163 -24.58 17.70 -7.90
N GLN A 164 -25.56 16.83 -7.64
CA GLN A 164 -26.43 16.27 -8.67
C GLN A 164 -27.04 17.37 -9.55
N THR A 165 -27.78 18.29 -8.92
CA THR A 165 -28.50 19.36 -9.63
C THR A 165 -27.55 20.30 -10.37
N ILE A 166 -26.39 20.58 -9.77
CA ILE A 166 -25.37 21.45 -10.38
C ILE A 166 -24.82 20.80 -11.66
N LEU A 167 -24.43 19.53 -11.58
CA LEU A 167 -23.83 18.83 -12.71
C LEU A 167 -24.85 18.49 -13.81
N ASP A 168 -26.11 18.22 -13.47
CA ASP A 168 -27.17 18.06 -14.49
C ASP A 168 -27.38 19.34 -15.30
N ASN A 169 -27.31 20.51 -14.65
CA ASN A 169 -27.43 21.80 -15.34
C ASN A 169 -26.19 22.13 -16.18
N ALA A 170 -25.01 21.82 -15.67
CA ALA A 170 -23.73 22.14 -16.30
C ALA A 170 -23.34 21.18 -17.43
N LEU A 171 -23.73 19.91 -17.31
CA LEU A 171 -23.36 18.80 -18.19
C LEU A 171 -24.64 18.06 -18.63
N PRO A 172 -25.58 18.73 -19.34
CA PRO A 172 -26.87 18.13 -19.71
C PRO A 172 -26.76 16.96 -20.69
N ASP A 173 -25.63 16.87 -21.42
CA ASP A 173 -25.36 15.83 -22.42
C ASP A 173 -24.48 14.69 -21.87
N ALA A 174 -24.40 14.53 -20.54
CA ALA A 174 -23.61 13.45 -19.93
C ALA A 174 -24.21 12.06 -20.22
N GLU A 175 -23.37 11.13 -20.67
CA GLU A 175 -23.76 9.74 -20.94
C GLU A 175 -23.38 8.81 -19.78
N GLU A 176 -24.05 7.66 -19.72
CA GLU A 176 -23.78 6.63 -18.72
C GLU A 176 -22.29 6.22 -18.72
N GLY A 177 -21.69 6.20 -17.54
CA GLY A 177 -20.28 5.85 -17.33
C GLY A 177 -19.30 7.01 -17.49
N TYR A 178 -19.73 8.20 -17.93
CA TYR A 178 -18.85 9.36 -18.06
C TYR A 178 -18.27 9.77 -16.70
N LEU A 179 -16.95 9.99 -16.66
CA LEU A 179 -16.26 10.55 -15.51
C LEU A 179 -15.85 12.00 -15.75
N TYR A 180 -16.00 12.82 -14.72
CA TYR A 180 -15.53 14.20 -14.70
C TYR A 180 -14.74 14.50 -13.43
N ALA A 181 -13.61 15.19 -13.59
CA ALA A 181 -12.91 15.83 -12.47
C ALA A 181 -13.59 17.17 -12.14
N VAL A 182 -14.35 17.24 -11.05
CA VAL A 182 -15.13 18.41 -10.66
C VAL A 182 -14.38 19.23 -9.62
N ASN A 183 -14.10 20.48 -9.94
CA ASN A 183 -13.33 21.43 -9.13
C ASN A 183 -14.28 22.44 -8.47
N TYR A 184 -14.16 22.62 -7.15
CA TYR A 184 -14.98 23.57 -6.40
C TYR A 184 -14.25 24.12 -5.17
N ALA A 185 -14.73 25.23 -4.65
CA ALA A 185 -14.35 25.75 -3.35
C ALA A 185 -15.18 25.06 -2.28
N TYR A 186 -14.53 24.59 -1.22
CA TYR A 186 -15.16 23.91 -0.10
C TYR A 186 -14.69 24.47 1.24
N GLN A 187 -15.61 24.59 2.19
CA GLN A 187 -15.36 24.94 3.60
C GLN A 187 -16.11 23.95 4.51
N GLU A 188 -15.49 23.55 5.62
CA GLU A 188 -16.13 22.64 6.58
C GLU A 188 -17.23 23.30 7.39
N PHE A 189 -17.17 24.62 7.54
CA PHE A 189 -18.10 25.38 8.35
C PHE A 189 -19.08 26.15 7.47
N GLU A 190 -20.33 26.17 7.92
CA GLU A 190 -21.36 27.04 7.35
C GLU A 190 -21.00 28.52 7.57
N PRO A 191 -21.42 29.43 6.69
CA PRO A 191 -21.30 30.87 6.93
C PRO A 191 -21.99 31.26 8.26
N ALA A 192 -21.35 32.14 9.04
CA ALA A 192 -21.62 32.31 10.47
C ALA A 192 -23.11 32.54 10.85
N GLY A 193 -23.65 31.65 11.70
CA GLY A 193 -24.97 31.75 12.33
C GLY A 193 -25.36 30.57 13.26
N GLY A 194 -24.88 30.58 14.52
CA GLY A 194 -25.41 29.87 15.72
C GLY A 194 -25.19 28.34 15.83
N SER A 195 -25.07 27.68 16.99
CA SER A 195 -24.86 28.03 18.41
C SER A 195 -24.54 26.73 19.19
N ASP A 196 -23.95 26.88 20.38
CA ASP A 196 -23.23 25.88 21.19
C ASP A 196 -24.01 24.68 21.77
N THR A 197 -23.24 23.68 22.25
CA THR A 197 -23.62 22.81 23.37
C THR A 197 -22.36 22.48 24.21
N PRO A 198 -22.42 22.46 25.56
CA PRO A 198 -21.23 22.55 26.43
C PRO A 198 -20.78 21.18 26.98
N GLU A 199 -19.46 20.99 27.14
CA GLU A 199 -18.89 19.89 27.93
C GLU A 199 -17.47 20.21 28.46
N GLU A 200 -17.21 19.77 29.71
CA GLU A 200 -15.97 19.75 30.51
C GLU A 200 -15.05 20.98 30.49
N SER A 201 -14.79 21.57 31.68
CA SER A 201 -13.97 22.78 31.80
C SER A 201 -12.47 22.49 31.73
N TYR A 202 -11.92 22.55 30.52
CA TYR A 202 -10.49 22.69 30.26
C TYR A 202 -10.08 24.16 30.31
N THR A 203 -8.83 24.46 30.70
CA THR A 203 -8.30 25.83 30.58
C THR A 203 -8.14 26.17 29.10
N LYS A 204 -8.52 27.37 28.68
CA LYS A 204 -8.26 27.83 27.30
C LYS A 204 -6.78 28.09 27.11
N ILE A 205 -6.25 27.72 25.95
CA ILE A 205 -4.83 27.95 25.64
C ILE A 205 -4.51 29.45 25.66
N SER A 206 -5.44 30.32 25.24
CA SER A 206 -5.29 31.78 25.35
C SER A 206 -5.01 32.26 26.77
N ASP A 207 -5.61 31.60 27.78
CA ASP A 207 -5.46 31.98 29.18
C ASP A 207 -4.13 31.45 29.71
N VAL A 208 -3.71 30.24 29.31
CA VAL A 208 -2.40 29.68 29.65
C VAL A 208 -1.26 30.57 29.14
N VAL A 209 -1.33 31.02 27.88
CA VAL A 209 -0.26 31.86 27.31
C VAL A 209 -0.24 33.30 27.81
N ALA A 210 -1.36 33.78 28.40
CA ALA A 210 -1.46 35.13 28.97
C ALA A 210 -1.04 35.20 30.45
N ASN A 211 -0.90 34.06 31.12
CA ASN A 211 -0.59 33.97 32.56
C ASN A 211 0.92 33.96 32.86
N THR A 212 1.23 33.98 34.16
CA THR A 212 2.61 33.98 34.70
C THR A 212 3.26 32.59 34.69
N ASP A 213 4.58 32.57 34.54
CA ASP A 213 5.47 31.40 34.56
C ASP A 213 5.20 30.46 35.77
N GLY A 214 5.24 29.14 35.56
CA GLY A 214 5.11 28.13 36.62
C GLY A 214 3.68 27.69 36.97
N GLY A 215 2.67 28.06 36.19
CA GLY A 215 1.29 27.60 36.39
C GLY A 215 1.06 26.14 35.99
N GLU A 216 0.18 25.44 36.70
CA GLU A 216 -0.27 24.09 36.39
C GLU A 216 -1.62 24.15 35.67
N TYR A 217 -1.67 23.59 34.45
CA TYR A 217 -2.84 23.70 33.58
C TYR A 217 -3.16 22.38 32.90
N THR A 218 -4.45 22.12 32.72
CA THR A 218 -4.96 21.04 31.88
C THR A 218 -5.73 21.63 30.71
N VAL A 219 -5.19 21.44 29.51
CA VAL A 219 -5.78 21.93 28.24
C VAL A 219 -6.20 20.75 27.38
N LYS A 220 -7.16 20.99 26.49
CA LYS A 220 -7.58 20.05 25.45
C LYS A 220 -7.48 20.74 24.09
N GLY A 221 -6.90 20.08 23.10
CA GLY A 221 -6.74 20.67 21.78
C GLY A 221 -6.35 19.67 20.70
N ILE A 222 -6.18 20.19 19.49
CA ILE A 222 -5.76 19.44 18.29
C ILE A 222 -4.27 19.64 18.06
N VAL A 223 -3.56 18.55 17.78
CA VAL A 223 -2.16 18.58 17.36
C VAL A 223 -2.08 19.17 15.94
N CYS A 224 -1.52 20.36 15.81
CA CYS A 224 -1.49 21.11 14.53
C CYS A 224 -0.15 21.04 13.80
N ALA A 225 0.94 20.70 14.49
CA ALA A 225 2.26 20.46 13.91
C ALA A 225 3.12 19.61 14.86
N VAL A 226 4.09 18.89 14.31
CA VAL A 226 5.03 18.04 15.06
C VAL A 226 6.48 18.30 14.63
N TYR A 227 7.43 18.11 15.54
CA TYR A 227 8.87 18.09 15.25
C TYR A 227 9.56 17.01 16.10
N ALA A 228 10.88 16.81 15.95
CA ALA A 228 11.56 15.69 16.63
C ALA A 228 11.54 15.74 18.17
N ARG A 229 11.15 16.86 18.80
CA ARG A 229 11.15 17.04 20.27
C ARG A 229 9.78 17.33 20.88
N GLY A 230 8.70 17.16 20.11
CA GLY A 230 7.34 17.44 20.55
C GLY A 230 6.42 18.01 19.48
N PHE A 231 5.39 18.74 19.91
CA PHE A 231 4.27 19.09 19.05
C PHE A 231 3.60 20.39 19.47
N LEU A 232 2.89 21.02 18.53
CA LEU A 232 2.12 22.24 18.76
C LEU A 232 0.64 21.91 18.90
N LEU A 233 0.01 22.41 19.95
CA LEU A 233 -1.40 22.21 20.26
C LEU A 233 -2.20 23.49 20.00
N THR A 234 -3.43 23.35 19.51
CA THR A 234 -4.38 24.47 19.41
C THR A 234 -5.80 24.07 19.80
N ASP A 235 -6.50 24.97 20.47
CA ASP A 235 -7.93 24.88 20.81
C ASP A 235 -8.75 25.95 20.06
N LYS A 236 -8.14 26.57 19.03
CA LYS A 236 -8.61 27.75 18.28
C LYS A 236 -8.56 29.09 19.03
N THR A 237 -8.36 29.09 20.36
CA THR A 237 -8.16 30.32 21.15
C THR A 237 -6.69 30.74 21.17
N GLY A 238 -5.77 29.78 21.06
CA GLY A 238 -4.34 30.02 20.98
C GLY A 238 -3.55 28.81 20.50
N TYR A 239 -2.23 28.92 20.63
CA TYR A 239 -1.29 27.84 20.35
C TYR A 239 -0.34 27.70 21.53
N ILE A 240 0.01 26.47 21.88
CA ILE A 240 1.05 26.22 22.89
C ILE A 240 1.92 25.05 22.46
N LEU A 241 3.23 25.23 22.64
CA LEU A 241 4.21 24.19 22.37
C LEU A 241 4.23 23.19 23.53
N VAL A 242 4.22 21.91 23.21
CA VAL A 242 4.45 20.82 24.15
C VAL A 242 5.81 20.23 23.85
N TYR A 243 6.81 20.58 24.67
CA TYR A 243 8.20 20.13 24.49
C TYR A 243 8.39 18.71 25.06
N LYS A 244 7.70 17.74 24.46
CA LYS A 244 7.73 16.34 24.85
C LYS A 244 7.60 15.45 23.62
N THR A 245 8.57 14.57 23.39
CA THR A 245 8.45 13.50 22.38
C THR A 245 7.25 12.60 22.72
N SER A 246 6.39 12.34 21.75
CA SER A 246 5.22 11.47 21.87
C SER A 246 4.86 10.86 20.52
N ASP A 247 4.02 9.83 20.55
CA ASP A 247 3.52 9.15 19.34
C ASP A 247 2.27 9.81 18.74
N VAL A 248 1.94 11.02 19.18
CA VAL A 248 0.77 11.76 18.69
C VAL A 248 1.01 12.25 17.27
N LYS A 249 -0.07 12.28 16.50
CA LYS A 249 -0.08 12.59 15.08
C LYS A 249 -0.78 13.93 14.86
N ILE A 250 -0.40 14.62 13.79
CA ILE A 250 -1.14 15.82 13.36
C ILE A 250 -2.62 15.44 13.17
N GLY A 251 -3.53 16.22 13.75
CA GLY A 251 -4.97 15.95 13.75
C GLY A 251 -5.50 15.20 14.97
N ASP A 252 -4.63 14.62 15.80
CA ASP A 252 -5.06 14.01 17.07
C ASP A 252 -5.64 15.06 18.01
N GLU A 253 -6.75 14.70 18.68
CA GLU A 253 -7.24 15.45 19.84
C GLU A 253 -6.62 14.85 21.09
N VAL A 254 -5.96 15.70 21.87
CA VAL A 254 -5.26 15.29 23.09
C VAL A 254 -5.61 16.23 24.25
N THR A 255 -5.51 15.70 25.46
CA THR A 255 -5.41 16.52 26.68
C THR A 255 -3.96 16.57 27.14
N VAL A 256 -3.51 17.75 27.56
CA VAL A 256 -2.17 17.98 28.08
C VAL A 256 -2.28 18.59 29.46
N ALA A 257 -1.70 17.93 30.46
CA ALA A 257 -1.66 18.39 31.85
C ALA A 257 -0.22 18.59 32.30
N GLY A 258 0.04 19.64 33.07
CA GLY A 258 1.32 19.85 33.73
C GLY A 258 1.70 21.32 33.88
N THR A 259 2.96 21.56 34.27
CA THR A 259 3.48 22.90 34.49
C THR A 259 3.97 23.53 33.19
N THR A 260 3.55 24.77 32.93
CA THR A 260 4.06 25.58 31.82
C THR A 260 5.18 26.51 32.27
N SER A 261 6.13 26.77 31.38
CA SER A 261 7.17 27.76 31.62
C SER A 261 7.56 28.58 30.40
N GLN A 262 8.23 29.71 30.63
CA GLN A 262 8.70 30.57 29.54
C GLN A 262 10.00 30.03 28.92
N TYR A 263 9.97 29.81 27.60
CA TYR A 263 11.15 29.50 26.81
C TYR A 263 11.11 30.24 25.47
N ALA A 264 12.24 30.79 25.05
CA ALA A 264 12.36 31.56 23.80
C ALA A 264 11.30 32.70 23.67
N GLY A 265 10.92 33.29 24.82
CA GLY A 265 9.91 34.35 24.89
C GLY A 265 8.45 33.90 24.92
N LEU A 266 8.16 32.59 24.84
CA LEU A 266 6.80 32.03 24.78
C LEU A 266 6.53 31.02 25.90
N MET A 267 5.26 30.86 26.29
CA MET A 267 4.87 29.78 27.21
C MET A 267 4.86 28.44 26.46
N GLN A 268 5.36 27.41 27.14
CA GLN A 268 5.34 26.03 26.66
C GLN A 268 5.17 25.05 27.82
N TYR A 269 4.67 23.86 27.53
CA TYR A 269 4.75 22.72 28.43
C TYR A 269 6.15 22.09 28.37
N SER A 270 6.65 21.63 29.53
CA SER A 270 7.91 20.90 29.62
C SER A 270 7.76 19.42 29.21
N ASN A 271 8.88 18.70 29.17
CA ASN A 271 8.89 17.25 28.88
C ASN A 271 8.22 16.40 29.97
N ALA A 272 7.96 16.98 31.15
CA ALA A 272 7.25 16.34 32.26
C ALA A 272 5.72 16.33 32.07
N ALA A 273 5.19 17.06 31.08
CA ALA A 273 3.74 17.09 30.84
C ALA A 273 3.17 15.71 30.56
N GLU A 274 1.95 15.47 31.03
CA GLU A 274 1.17 14.28 30.74
C GLU A 274 0.34 14.54 29.48
N VAL A 275 0.38 13.60 28.53
CA VAL A 275 -0.31 13.70 27.26
C VAL A 275 -1.22 12.48 27.12
N THR A 276 -2.51 12.71 27.00
CA THR A 276 -3.51 11.65 26.81
C THR A 276 -4.22 11.85 25.49
N LEU A 277 -4.20 10.84 24.62
CA LEU A 277 -4.97 10.83 23.40
C LEU A 277 -6.46 10.68 23.74
N THR A 278 -7.27 11.71 23.49
CA THR A 278 -8.72 11.63 23.70
C THR A 278 -9.44 11.13 22.46
N LYS A 279 -8.92 11.43 21.27
CA LYS A 279 -9.46 10.96 20.01
C LYS A 279 -8.37 10.93 18.95
N ALA A 280 -8.16 9.76 18.35
CA ALA A 280 -7.29 9.64 17.18
C ALA A 280 -7.83 10.49 16.02
N GLY A 281 -6.94 11.19 15.34
CA GLY A 281 -7.25 11.90 14.11
C GLY A 281 -7.87 10.95 13.08
N LYS A 282 -8.89 11.41 12.35
CA LYS A 282 -9.43 10.69 11.19
C LYS A 282 -8.81 11.27 9.94
N GLU A 283 -8.04 10.49 9.20
CA GLU A 283 -7.41 10.90 7.93
C GLU A 283 -8.39 11.64 7.00
N PRO A 284 -8.00 12.80 6.42
CA PRO A 284 -6.78 13.58 6.68
C PRO A 284 -6.91 14.39 8.00
N ASN A 285 -7.18 15.69 7.99
CA ASN A 285 -7.70 16.45 9.15
C ASN A 285 -6.70 16.94 10.24
N TYR A 286 -5.72 17.72 9.81
CA TYR A 286 -5.65 19.11 10.28
C TYR A 286 -5.28 20.05 9.13
N LYS A 287 -6.23 20.88 8.70
CA LYS A 287 -5.97 21.92 7.69
C LYS A 287 -5.28 23.10 8.34
N GLN A 288 -4.04 23.38 7.90
CA GLN A 288 -3.30 24.54 8.33
C GLN A 288 -4.10 25.83 8.02
N PRO A 289 -4.10 26.84 8.92
CA PRO A 289 -4.74 28.12 8.63
C PRO A 289 -4.02 28.81 7.47
N ASN A 290 -4.63 29.86 6.90
CA ASN A 290 -3.95 30.66 5.88
C ASN A 290 -2.67 31.28 6.47
N PRO A 291 -1.50 31.09 5.84
CA PRO A 291 -0.25 31.57 6.37
C PRO A 291 -0.19 33.10 6.33
N THR A 292 0.29 33.71 7.41
CA THR A 292 0.63 35.13 7.42
C THR A 292 2.01 35.33 6.79
N ALA A 293 2.10 36.12 5.72
CA ALA A 293 3.38 36.44 5.12
C ALA A 293 4.17 37.39 6.03
N LEU A 294 5.41 37.03 6.36
CA LEU A 294 6.34 37.89 7.10
C LEU A 294 7.33 38.54 6.14
N THR A 295 7.45 39.86 6.24
CA THR A 295 8.50 40.64 5.59
C THR A 295 9.81 40.58 6.40
N ALA A 296 10.90 41.11 5.83
CA ALA A 296 12.15 41.27 6.56
C ALA A 296 11.99 42.09 7.85
N ALA A 297 11.21 43.18 7.77
CA ALA A 297 10.92 44.02 8.93
C ALA A 297 10.09 43.27 9.98
N ASP A 298 9.12 42.44 9.57
CA ASP A 298 8.34 41.62 10.50
C ASP A 298 9.22 40.58 11.22
N ILE A 299 10.20 40.01 10.52
CA ILE A 299 11.16 39.05 11.09
C ILE A 299 12.10 39.72 12.09
N ASP A 300 12.62 40.91 11.78
CA ASP A 300 13.43 41.69 12.72
C ASP A 300 12.61 42.18 13.93
N ALA A 301 11.32 42.48 13.74
CA ALA A 301 10.42 42.84 14.84
C ALA A 301 10.07 41.64 15.72
N TYR A 302 9.89 40.45 15.14
CA TYR A 302 9.46 39.23 15.83
C TYR A 302 10.33 38.90 17.04
N VAL A 303 11.66 39.01 16.93
CA VAL A 303 12.59 38.63 18.02
C VAL A 303 12.48 39.52 19.27
N ASN A 304 11.77 40.65 19.16
CA ASN A 304 11.50 41.54 20.28
C ASN A 304 10.12 41.31 20.92
N ALA A 305 9.19 40.73 20.18
CA ALA A 305 7.86 40.36 20.66
C ALA A 305 7.40 39.04 20.02
N PRO A 306 7.96 37.89 20.46
CA PRO A 306 7.63 36.61 19.87
C PRO A 306 6.16 36.25 20.06
N TYR A 307 5.57 35.60 19.06
CA TYR A 307 4.23 35.04 19.10
C TYR A 307 4.19 33.70 18.35
N VAL A 308 3.16 32.89 18.57
CA VAL A 308 2.91 31.69 17.76
C VAL A 308 1.89 32.00 16.68
N LYS A 309 2.27 31.80 15.41
CA LYS A 309 1.36 31.93 14.27
C LYS A 309 1.85 31.07 13.12
N TYR A 310 0.91 30.61 12.30
CA TYR A 310 1.24 30.00 11.02
C TYR A 310 1.65 31.08 10.02
N VAL A 311 2.88 30.98 9.52
CA VAL A 311 3.52 32.02 8.72
C VAL A 311 4.11 31.47 7.44
N THR A 312 4.41 32.39 6.53
CA THR A 312 5.28 32.12 5.39
C THR A 312 6.30 33.24 5.20
N TYR A 313 7.52 32.88 4.82
CA TYR A 313 8.58 33.84 4.49
C TYR A 313 9.55 33.23 3.47
N THR A 314 10.25 34.11 2.74
CA THR A 314 11.17 33.73 1.67
C THR A 314 12.60 34.05 2.06
N GLY A 315 13.53 33.15 1.78
CA GLY A 315 14.95 33.40 2.00
C GLY A 315 15.84 32.29 1.46
N LYS A 316 17.15 32.45 1.61
CA LYS A 316 18.13 31.45 1.18
C LYS A 316 18.31 30.38 2.25
N LEU A 317 17.96 29.14 1.94
CA LEU A 317 18.12 28.00 2.84
C LEU A 317 19.59 27.58 2.91
N THR A 318 20.07 27.28 4.11
CA THR A 318 21.37 26.65 4.36
C THR A 318 21.16 25.48 5.33
N ILE A 319 21.55 24.29 4.90
CA ILE A 319 21.49 23.05 5.68
C ILE A 319 22.93 22.67 6.07
N ASN A 320 23.19 22.60 7.38
CA ASN A 320 24.48 22.17 7.93
C ASN A 320 24.24 21.17 9.06
N GLY A 321 24.33 19.87 8.75
CA GLY A 321 23.95 18.80 9.67
C GLY A 321 22.48 18.92 10.06
N THR A 322 22.20 19.08 11.35
CA THR A 322 20.85 19.25 11.91
C THR A 322 20.38 20.71 11.95
N TYR A 323 21.19 21.66 11.49
CA TYR A 323 20.86 23.08 11.48
C TYR A 323 20.35 23.53 10.11
N TYR A 324 19.12 24.04 10.10
CA TYR A 324 18.41 24.52 8.91
C TYR A 324 18.12 26.00 9.09
N ASN A 325 18.92 26.87 8.46
CA ASN A 325 18.79 28.32 8.61
C ASN A 325 18.35 28.96 7.29
N VAL A 326 17.54 30.01 7.39
CA VAL A 326 16.98 30.73 6.24
C VAL A 326 17.37 32.19 6.36
N ALA A 327 18.30 32.62 5.50
CA ALA A 327 18.70 34.02 5.42
C ALA A 327 17.64 34.80 4.61
N VAL A 328 16.91 35.68 5.30
CA VAL A 328 15.86 36.49 4.66
C VAL A 328 16.49 37.79 4.15
N ASP A 329 16.29 38.07 2.87
CA ASP A 329 16.88 39.25 2.23
C ASP A 329 16.34 40.54 2.87
N GLY A 330 17.25 41.43 3.25
CA GLY A 330 16.95 42.68 3.96
C GLY A 330 16.68 42.54 5.47
N ALA A 331 16.68 41.34 6.05
CA ALA A 331 16.55 41.14 7.50
C ALA A 331 17.92 41.02 8.17
N THR A 332 18.02 41.50 9.42
CA THR A 332 19.21 41.30 10.27
C THR A 332 19.17 39.99 11.05
N VAL A 333 17.98 39.40 11.17
CA VAL A 333 17.67 38.12 11.84
C VAL A 333 17.45 37.00 10.81
N GLN A 334 17.77 35.76 11.18
CA GLN A 334 17.58 34.58 10.32
C GLN A 334 16.38 33.73 10.77
N GLY A 335 15.72 33.05 9.84
CA GLY A 335 14.82 31.95 10.19
C GLY A 335 15.62 30.72 10.63
N SER A 336 15.15 30.01 11.64
CA SER A 336 15.74 28.74 12.13
C SER A 336 14.66 27.67 12.13
N LEU A 337 14.74 26.71 11.21
CA LEU A 337 13.81 25.58 11.16
C LEU A 337 14.20 24.60 12.26
N SER A 338 13.37 24.54 13.30
CA SER A 338 13.71 23.86 14.55
C SER A 338 13.35 22.39 14.49
N TYR A 339 14.31 21.51 14.81
CA TYR A 339 14.12 20.06 14.96
C TYR A 339 13.35 19.41 13.81
N VAL A 340 13.68 19.83 12.59
CA VAL A 340 13.07 19.36 11.33
C VAL A 340 13.05 17.82 11.31
N PRO A 341 11.87 17.18 11.18
CA PRO A 341 11.79 15.73 11.00
C PRO A 341 12.58 15.27 9.77
N GLU A 342 13.12 14.06 9.82
CA GLU A 342 13.81 13.47 8.67
C GLU A 342 12.89 13.45 7.43
N GLY A 343 13.42 13.82 6.26
CA GLY A 343 12.66 13.90 5.02
C GLY A 343 11.70 15.09 4.89
N MET A 344 11.44 15.87 5.95
CA MET A 344 10.51 17.02 5.91
C MET A 344 11.00 18.16 5.01
N VAL A 345 12.32 18.32 4.87
CA VAL A 345 12.93 19.33 3.99
C VAL A 345 13.85 18.61 3.02
N ASP A 346 13.59 18.78 1.72
CA ASP A 346 14.42 18.23 0.67
C ASP A 346 15.84 18.82 0.74
N ALA A 347 16.83 17.96 0.93
CA ALA A 347 18.24 18.33 1.00
C ALA A 347 18.73 19.02 -0.29
N SER A 348 18.09 18.78 -1.43
CA SER A 348 18.39 19.42 -2.71
C SER A 348 18.15 20.95 -2.69
N LEU A 349 17.32 21.43 -1.77
CA LEU A 349 17.03 22.86 -1.59
C LEU A 349 18.16 23.63 -0.90
N ASN A 350 19.21 22.94 -0.41
CA ASN A 350 20.34 23.59 0.24
C ASN A 350 20.99 24.63 -0.70
N GLY A 351 21.17 25.84 -0.21
CA GLY A 351 21.73 26.97 -0.96
C GLY A 351 20.74 27.67 -1.90
N GLN A 352 19.51 27.18 -2.04
CA GLN A 352 18.48 27.78 -2.89
C GLN A 352 17.64 28.81 -2.14
N ASN A 353 17.01 29.73 -2.89
CA ASN A 353 15.93 30.55 -2.36
C ASN A 353 14.67 29.70 -2.22
N VAL A 354 14.10 29.68 -1.03
CA VAL A 354 12.94 28.88 -0.65
C VAL A 354 11.82 29.74 -0.07
N ILE A 355 10.59 29.22 -0.12
CA ILE A 355 9.45 29.68 0.66
C ILE A 355 9.23 28.68 1.79
N VAL A 356 9.25 29.18 3.01
CA VAL A 356 8.98 28.41 4.24
C VAL A 356 7.51 28.54 4.60
N TYR A 357 6.91 27.45 5.07
CA TYR A 357 5.60 27.43 5.73
C TYR A 357 5.73 26.73 7.08
N GLY A 358 5.25 27.34 8.15
CA GLY A 358 5.33 26.74 9.49
C GLY A 358 4.84 27.66 10.59
N TYR A 359 4.90 27.16 11.82
CA TYR A 359 4.56 27.95 13.01
C TYR A 359 5.79 28.59 13.61
N THR A 360 5.74 29.88 13.88
CA THR A 360 6.76 30.52 14.72
C THR A 360 6.66 30.00 16.15
N ILE A 361 7.79 29.65 16.76
CA ILE A 361 7.87 29.02 18.10
C ILE A 361 8.90 29.70 19.00
N GLY A 362 9.11 31.00 18.81
CA GLY A 362 9.89 31.83 19.71
C GLY A 362 11.21 32.31 19.13
N ALA A 363 11.91 33.12 19.91
CA ALA A 363 13.24 33.62 19.59
C ALA A 363 14.20 33.30 20.74
N PRO A 364 15.40 32.74 20.48
CA PRO A 364 16.37 32.49 21.52
C PRO A 364 16.86 33.80 22.15
N ASN A 365 17.42 33.74 23.36
CA ASN A 365 17.84 34.92 24.13
C ASN A 365 18.81 35.86 23.40
N ASN A 366 19.59 35.34 22.45
CA ASN A 366 20.50 36.15 21.62
C ASN A 366 19.79 36.94 20.50
N LYS A 367 18.47 36.75 20.33
CA LYS A 367 17.60 37.40 19.35
C LYS A 367 18.06 37.28 17.89
N LYS A 368 18.86 36.27 17.56
CA LYS A 368 19.39 36.07 16.19
C LYS A 368 18.49 35.26 15.28
N TYR A 369 17.51 34.55 15.85
CA TYR A 369 16.73 33.57 15.12
C TYR A 369 15.23 33.69 15.36
N VAL A 370 14.44 33.52 14.31
CA VAL A 370 13.02 33.19 14.39
C VAL A 370 12.88 31.68 14.32
N ASN A 371 12.67 31.02 15.46
CA ASN A 371 12.48 29.57 15.49
C ASN A 371 11.14 29.23 14.84
N THR A 372 11.15 28.30 13.89
CA THR A 372 9.97 27.88 13.13
C THR A 372 9.82 26.36 13.18
N MET A 373 8.67 25.88 13.63
CA MET A 373 8.25 24.50 13.43
C MET A 373 7.73 24.37 12.00
N VAL A 374 8.57 23.81 11.13
CA VAL A 374 8.31 23.78 9.70
C VAL A 374 7.25 22.74 9.35
N THR A 375 6.36 23.10 8.45
CA THR A 375 5.35 22.20 7.86
C THR A 375 5.62 21.92 6.39
N ASN A 376 6.30 22.84 5.69
CA ASN A 376 6.73 22.65 4.31
C ASN A 376 7.82 23.68 3.93
N VAL A 377 8.69 23.31 2.98
CA VAL A 377 9.67 24.19 2.34
C VAL A 377 9.68 23.91 0.84
N ILE A 378 9.52 24.95 0.01
CA ILE A 378 9.48 24.82 -1.45
C ILE A 378 10.43 25.81 -2.13
N SER A 379 10.85 25.55 -3.36
CA SER A 379 11.68 26.48 -4.15
C SER A 379 10.93 27.77 -4.52
N ALA A 380 11.53 28.94 -4.24
CA ALA A 380 10.95 30.25 -4.55
C ALA A 380 10.95 30.59 -6.06
N THR A 381 11.88 30.03 -6.83
CA THR A 381 11.93 30.22 -8.29
C THR A 381 10.75 29.55 -8.99
N ASN A 382 10.31 28.40 -8.45
CA ASN A 382 9.18 27.65 -8.98
C ASN A 382 7.84 28.29 -8.58
N SER A 383 7.74 28.87 -7.37
CA SER A 383 6.52 29.52 -6.89
C SER A 383 6.19 30.84 -7.59
N ALA A 384 7.18 31.62 -8.05
CA ALA A 384 6.93 32.85 -8.82
C ALA A 384 6.37 32.53 -10.22
N LYS A 385 6.89 31.48 -10.86
CA LYS A 385 6.35 30.94 -12.12
C LYS A 385 4.99 30.27 -11.91
N ALA A 386 4.77 29.66 -10.74
CA ALA A 386 3.49 29.08 -10.32
C ALA A 386 2.44 30.15 -10.07
N LYS A 387 2.70 31.22 -9.32
CA LYS A 387 1.74 32.31 -9.05
C LYS A 387 1.31 33.04 -10.32
N ALA A 388 2.23 33.28 -11.25
CA ALA A 388 1.91 33.88 -12.55
C ALA A 388 1.06 32.96 -13.46
N ARG A 389 1.06 31.64 -13.21
CA ARG A 389 0.30 30.62 -13.97
C ARG A 389 -0.95 30.14 -13.23
N ALA A 390 -0.96 30.16 -11.90
CA ALA A 390 -2.10 29.94 -11.01
C ALA A 390 -3.06 31.13 -11.09
N ALA A 391 -2.58 32.36 -11.27
CA ALA A 391 -3.43 33.50 -11.62
C ALA A 391 -4.15 33.32 -12.99
N ARG A 392 -3.68 32.41 -13.85
CA ARG A 392 -4.33 32.04 -15.12
C ARG A 392 -5.18 30.77 -15.03
N ALA A 393 -4.94 29.91 -14.03
CA ALA A 393 -5.71 28.70 -13.77
C ALA A 393 -6.82 28.89 -12.70
N ALA A 394 -6.69 29.91 -11.84
CA ALA A 394 -7.67 30.32 -10.83
C ALA A 394 -8.82 31.14 -11.44
N SER A 395 -9.40 30.64 -12.52
CA SER A 395 -10.78 30.98 -12.86
C SER A 395 -11.66 30.39 -11.75
N ASN A 396 -11.95 31.17 -10.70
CA ASN A 396 -13.00 30.96 -9.66
C ASN A 396 -12.66 30.34 -8.28
N GLY A 397 -11.40 30.28 -7.83
CA GLY A 397 -11.11 30.04 -6.40
C GLY A 397 -11.33 28.61 -5.85
N ALA A 398 -11.41 27.60 -6.72
CA ALA A 398 -11.54 26.19 -6.32
C ALA A 398 -10.35 25.71 -5.47
N ASN A 399 -10.65 24.97 -4.38
CA ASN A 399 -9.65 24.40 -3.46
C ASN A 399 -9.78 22.87 -3.30
N LYS A 400 -10.76 22.26 -3.96
CA LYS A 400 -11.07 20.83 -3.90
C LYS A 400 -11.41 20.31 -5.29
N THR A 401 -10.94 19.10 -5.61
CA THR A 401 -11.29 18.38 -6.84
C THR A 401 -11.72 16.96 -6.49
N VAL A 402 -12.83 16.49 -7.04
CA VAL A 402 -13.37 15.14 -6.82
C VAL A 402 -13.77 14.54 -8.16
N VAL A 403 -13.58 13.23 -8.33
CA VAL A 403 -14.00 12.50 -9.53
C VAL A 403 -15.44 12.05 -9.35
N TYR A 404 -16.32 12.49 -10.24
CA TYR A 404 -17.71 12.06 -10.30
C TYR A 404 -17.94 11.18 -11.53
N GLN A 405 -18.83 10.22 -11.41
CA GLN A 405 -19.30 9.36 -12.49
C GLN A 405 -20.81 9.54 -12.66
N TYR A 406 -21.28 9.60 -13.90
CA TYR A 406 -22.70 9.59 -14.23
C TYR A 406 -23.18 8.15 -14.38
N VAL A 407 -24.04 7.68 -13.47
CA VAL A 407 -24.55 6.29 -13.44
C VAL A 407 -26.01 6.29 -13.04
N GLU A 408 -26.86 5.55 -13.76
CA GLU A 408 -28.31 5.44 -13.54
C GLU A 408 -29.02 6.81 -13.51
N GLY A 409 -28.58 7.74 -14.37
CA GLY A 409 -29.12 9.10 -14.41
C GLY A 409 -28.70 9.97 -13.21
N LYS A 410 -27.66 9.58 -12.46
CA LYS A 410 -27.17 10.30 -11.27
C LYS A 410 -25.66 10.47 -11.26
N TRP A 411 -25.20 11.63 -10.85
CA TRP A 411 -23.82 11.90 -10.51
C TRP A 411 -23.48 11.35 -9.13
N LYS A 412 -22.55 10.39 -9.08
CA LYS A 412 -22.01 9.82 -7.84
C LYS A 412 -20.51 10.08 -7.78
N ILE A 413 -19.94 10.22 -6.58
CA ILE A 413 -18.48 10.20 -6.43
C ILE A 413 -18.00 8.82 -6.89
N TYR A 414 -17.02 8.78 -7.78
CA TYR A 414 -16.49 7.51 -8.26
C TYR A 414 -15.78 6.76 -7.13
N SER A 415 -16.07 5.47 -7.00
CA SER A 415 -15.46 4.57 -6.01
C SER A 415 -15.32 3.17 -6.58
N THR A 416 -14.33 2.42 -6.11
CA THR A 416 -14.06 1.03 -6.49
C THR A 416 -13.44 0.31 -5.28
N ASP A 417 -13.57 -1.01 -5.23
CA ASP A 417 -12.96 -1.82 -4.16
C ASP A 417 -11.45 -2.02 -4.38
N GLY A 418 -10.96 -1.82 -5.60
CA GLY A 418 -9.56 -2.08 -5.97
C GLY A 418 -8.55 -1.00 -5.53
N ALA A 419 -9.01 0.23 -5.28
CA ALA A 419 -8.16 1.35 -4.87
C ALA A 419 -8.98 2.54 -4.37
N LYS A 420 -8.36 3.42 -3.58
CA LYS A 420 -8.91 4.76 -3.34
C LYS A 420 -8.73 5.60 -4.60
N VAL A 421 -9.79 6.25 -5.09
CA VAL A 421 -9.70 7.15 -6.26
C VAL A 421 -9.78 8.59 -5.80
N ILE A 422 -8.79 9.39 -6.23
CA ILE A 422 -8.73 10.82 -5.96
C ILE A 422 -8.40 11.60 -7.23
N ALA A 423 -8.67 12.91 -7.21
CA ALA A 423 -8.09 13.83 -8.18
C ALA A 423 -6.91 14.58 -7.54
N ALA A 424 -5.91 14.93 -8.36
CA ALA A 424 -4.84 15.83 -7.94
C ALA A 424 -5.45 17.18 -7.56
N GLN A 425 -5.24 17.59 -6.30
CA GLN A 425 -5.90 18.77 -5.74
C GLN A 425 -5.30 20.07 -6.31
N PRO A 426 -6.06 21.18 -6.33
CA PRO A 426 -5.53 22.49 -6.76
C PRO A 426 -4.25 22.91 -6.01
N GLU A 427 -4.16 22.55 -4.72
CA GLU A 427 -2.96 22.78 -3.91
C GLU A 427 -1.74 22.01 -4.43
N TRP A 428 -1.92 20.77 -4.91
CA TRP A 428 -0.80 19.97 -5.42
C TRP A 428 -0.17 20.64 -6.64
N TYR A 429 -0.98 21.18 -7.56
CA TYR A 429 -0.49 21.97 -8.69
C TYR A 429 0.27 23.23 -8.25
N ASN A 430 -0.18 23.88 -7.16
CA ASN A 430 0.55 25.01 -6.57
C ASN A 430 1.92 24.59 -6.00
N MET A 431 2.00 23.43 -5.35
CA MET A 431 3.24 22.86 -4.82
C MET A 431 4.21 22.43 -5.93
N ILE A 432 3.69 21.76 -6.96
CA ILE A 432 4.46 21.35 -8.15
C ILE A 432 4.95 22.58 -8.93
N GLY A 433 4.17 23.65 -8.91
CA GLY A 433 4.43 24.87 -9.66
C GLY A 433 4.03 24.81 -11.14
N ALA A 434 3.14 23.88 -11.48
CA ALA A 434 2.58 23.70 -12.82
C ALA A 434 1.10 23.31 -12.73
N ASN A 435 0.30 23.71 -13.71
CA ASN A 435 -1.11 23.33 -13.83
C ASN A 435 -1.32 21.99 -14.57
N THR A 436 -0.23 21.32 -14.95
CA THR A 436 -0.21 20.03 -15.62
C THR A 436 0.98 19.22 -15.12
N VAL A 437 0.86 17.90 -15.10
CA VAL A 437 1.89 17.00 -14.60
C VAL A 437 2.28 16.01 -15.71
N ALA A 438 3.36 16.31 -16.44
CA ALA A 438 3.83 15.44 -17.52
C ALA A 438 4.57 14.19 -17.00
N LYS A 439 5.14 14.27 -15.79
CA LYS A 439 5.92 13.21 -15.13
C LYS A 439 5.41 12.99 -13.70
N PRO A 440 4.27 12.30 -13.52
CA PRO A 440 3.59 12.20 -12.23
C PRO A 440 4.43 11.53 -11.14
N ASN A 441 5.27 10.56 -11.51
CA ASN A 441 6.16 9.85 -10.57
C ASN A 441 7.21 10.73 -9.90
N ASN A 442 7.47 11.93 -10.43
CA ASN A 442 8.38 12.88 -9.79
C ASN A 442 7.73 13.64 -8.62
N TYR A 443 6.40 13.55 -8.47
CA TYR A 443 5.65 14.40 -7.55
C TYR A 443 4.65 13.60 -6.69
N PHE A 444 3.89 12.71 -7.30
CA PHE A 444 2.77 12.04 -6.63
C PHE A 444 3.18 11.11 -5.49
N PRO A 445 4.27 10.33 -5.55
CA PRO A 445 4.75 9.59 -4.39
C PRO A 445 4.86 10.42 -3.10
N THR A 446 5.50 11.59 -3.19
CA THR A 446 5.67 12.48 -2.02
C THR A 446 4.35 13.14 -1.59
N LEU A 447 3.51 13.53 -2.55
CA LEU A 447 2.20 14.11 -2.24
C LEU A 447 1.26 13.08 -1.62
N LEU A 448 1.28 11.83 -2.08
CA LEU A 448 0.53 10.72 -1.50
C LEU A 448 1.06 10.35 -0.12
N GLN A 449 2.36 10.38 0.11
CA GLN A 449 2.93 10.17 1.45
C GLN A 449 2.45 11.23 2.44
N ARG A 450 2.30 12.49 1.99
CA ARG A 450 1.75 13.57 2.79
C ARG A 450 0.28 13.38 3.13
N GLU A 451 -0.49 12.87 2.17
CA GLU A 451 -1.96 12.76 2.25
C GLU A 451 -2.41 11.44 2.89
N TYR A 452 -1.54 10.43 2.87
CA TYR A 452 -1.72 9.12 3.49
C TYR A 452 -0.46 8.74 4.28
N PRO A 453 -0.14 9.46 5.37
CA PRO A 453 1.09 9.22 6.14
C PRO A 453 1.12 7.85 6.83
N PHE A 454 -0.04 7.20 7.00
CA PHE A 454 -0.19 5.87 7.61
C PHE A 454 -0.80 4.86 6.63
N ALA A 455 -0.43 4.95 5.36
CA ALA A 455 -0.85 3.95 4.37
C ALA A 455 -0.39 2.54 4.79
N GLU A 456 -1.26 1.56 4.59
CA GLU A 456 -0.95 0.15 4.86
C GLU A 456 -0.17 -0.45 3.69
N ASP A 457 0.69 -1.45 3.96
CA ASP A 457 1.43 -2.15 2.91
C ASP A 457 0.46 -2.78 1.90
N GLY A 458 0.67 -2.49 0.61
CA GLY A 458 -0.24 -2.90 -0.46
C GLY A 458 -1.41 -1.95 -0.72
N GLN A 459 -1.62 -0.89 0.08
CA GLN A 459 -2.67 0.09 -0.16
C GLN A 459 -2.50 0.77 -1.53
N LYS A 460 -3.59 0.85 -2.30
CA LYS A 460 -3.61 1.45 -3.65
C LYS A 460 -4.36 2.78 -3.70
N VAL A 461 -3.83 3.73 -4.47
CA VAL A 461 -4.47 5.02 -4.78
C VAL A 461 -4.34 5.32 -6.27
N ALA A 462 -5.48 5.54 -6.95
CA ALA A 462 -5.52 6.12 -8.30
C ALA A 462 -5.68 7.64 -8.24
N VAL A 463 -4.78 8.36 -8.90
CA VAL A 463 -4.78 9.82 -9.00
C VAL A 463 -5.19 10.23 -10.41
N VAL A 464 -6.32 10.93 -10.53
CA VAL A 464 -6.73 11.62 -11.76
C VAL A 464 -6.09 13.01 -11.81
N TYR A 465 -5.44 13.35 -12.92
CA TYR A 465 -4.68 14.60 -13.03
C TYR A 465 -4.66 15.14 -14.46
N ARG A 466 -4.35 16.44 -14.59
CA ARG A 466 -4.07 17.09 -15.86
C ARG A 466 -2.71 16.66 -16.36
N LYS A 467 -2.65 15.77 -17.33
CA LYS A 467 -1.40 15.38 -18.02
C LYS A 467 -0.88 16.50 -18.91
N SER A 468 -1.80 17.24 -19.55
CA SER A 468 -1.52 18.42 -20.36
C SER A 468 -2.66 19.43 -20.27
N SER A 469 -2.58 20.57 -20.98
CA SER A 469 -3.64 21.58 -20.98
C SER A 469 -4.96 21.11 -21.60
N SER A 470 -4.96 20.01 -22.34
CA SER A 470 -6.12 19.47 -23.04
C SER A 470 -6.34 17.97 -22.79
N ALA A 471 -5.63 17.38 -21.82
CA ALA A 471 -5.73 15.94 -21.55
C ALA A 471 -5.62 15.65 -20.05
N LEU A 472 -6.60 14.92 -19.54
CA LEU A 472 -6.54 14.26 -18.24
C LEU A 472 -5.91 12.86 -18.37
N ALA A 473 -5.43 12.34 -17.27
CA ALA A 473 -4.96 10.96 -17.15
C ALA A 473 -5.20 10.45 -15.73
N VAL A 474 -5.09 9.13 -15.57
CA VAL A 474 -5.06 8.46 -14.27
C VAL A 474 -3.73 7.71 -14.11
N ALA A 475 -3.18 7.70 -12.90
CA ALA A 475 -2.05 6.86 -12.53
C ALA A 475 -2.33 6.19 -11.18
N GLU A 476 -2.13 4.88 -11.09
CA GLU A 476 -2.27 4.10 -9.86
C GLU A 476 -0.93 4.02 -9.14
N TYR A 477 -0.95 4.16 -7.82
CA TYR A 477 0.19 4.04 -6.95
C TYR A 477 -0.12 3.00 -5.88
N THR A 478 0.89 2.22 -5.50
CA THR A 478 0.83 1.25 -4.39
C THR A 478 1.83 1.67 -3.33
N PHE A 479 1.39 1.68 -2.07
CA PHE A 479 2.28 1.89 -0.93
C PHE A 479 2.99 0.60 -0.57
N SER A 480 4.29 0.70 -0.30
CA SER A 480 5.06 -0.34 0.35
C SER A 480 5.67 0.19 1.65
N ALA A 481 5.66 -0.62 2.71
CA ALA A 481 6.30 -0.28 3.98
C ALA A 481 7.82 -0.06 3.86
N THR A 482 8.47 -0.63 2.83
CA THR A 482 9.91 -0.51 2.59
C THR A 482 10.27 0.59 1.59
N GLU A 483 9.50 0.72 0.51
CA GLU A 483 9.81 1.62 -0.62
C GLU A 483 8.94 2.90 -0.65
N GLY A 484 7.92 2.99 0.21
CA GLY A 484 6.93 4.08 0.19
C GLY A 484 5.97 3.96 -0.98
N TRP A 485 5.36 5.09 -1.38
CA TRP A 485 4.49 5.13 -2.55
C TRP A 485 5.29 5.04 -3.85
N ALA A 486 4.91 4.11 -4.74
CA ALA A 486 5.45 4.00 -6.08
C ALA A 486 4.33 3.74 -7.09
N GLU A 487 4.54 4.07 -8.37
CA GLU A 487 3.57 3.75 -9.42
C GLU A 487 3.35 2.24 -9.45
N SER A 488 2.08 1.83 -9.45
CA SER A 488 1.69 0.42 -9.42
C SER A 488 2.25 -0.28 -10.65
N LYS A 489 3.00 -1.35 -10.41
CA LYS A 489 3.59 -2.17 -11.45
C LYS A 489 2.53 -3.11 -12.00
N GLU A 490 2.56 -3.34 -13.30
CA GLU A 490 1.72 -4.35 -13.98
C GLU A 490 2.25 -5.79 -13.79
N TYR A 491 3.24 -5.93 -12.90
CA TYR A 491 3.92 -7.18 -12.59
C TYR A 491 4.26 -7.25 -11.10
N LYS A 492 4.39 -8.46 -10.59
CA LYS A 492 4.86 -8.77 -9.24
C LYS A 492 6.10 -9.66 -9.29
N LYS A 493 6.90 -9.66 -8.23
CA LYS A 493 7.98 -10.63 -8.10
C LYS A 493 7.38 -11.99 -7.76
N GLU A 494 7.77 -13.01 -8.51
CA GLU A 494 7.45 -14.41 -8.31
C GLU A 494 8.73 -15.23 -8.18
N SER A 495 8.64 -16.39 -7.54
CA SER A 495 9.77 -17.30 -7.37
C SER A 495 9.40 -18.73 -7.74
N SER A 496 10.14 -19.33 -8.67
CA SER A 496 10.03 -20.75 -9.01
C SER A 496 11.33 -21.50 -8.76
N THR A 497 11.24 -22.78 -8.43
CA THR A 497 12.42 -23.65 -8.33
C THR A 497 12.60 -24.40 -9.65
N PHE A 498 13.81 -24.42 -10.21
CA PHE A 498 14.15 -25.19 -11.40
C PHE A 498 15.15 -26.27 -11.02
N ALA A 499 14.92 -27.51 -11.45
CA ALA A 499 15.84 -28.61 -11.24
C ALA A 499 16.43 -29.06 -12.58
N LYS A 500 17.73 -29.38 -12.60
CA LYS A 500 18.36 -30.03 -13.75
C LYS A 500 18.02 -31.51 -13.75
N THR A 501 17.29 -31.96 -14.76
CA THR A 501 16.95 -33.37 -15.01
C THR A 501 17.75 -33.88 -16.22
N GLU A 502 17.51 -35.13 -16.60
CA GLU A 502 18.07 -35.72 -17.83
C GLU A 502 17.65 -34.96 -19.10
N ASN A 503 16.54 -34.22 -19.06
CA ASN A 503 16.01 -33.44 -20.19
C ASN A 503 16.44 -31.96 -20.18
N GLY A 504 17.31 -31.57 -19.24
CA GLY A 504 17.70 -30.17 -19.01
C GLY A 504 17.02 -29.56 -17.79
N PHE A 505 16.97 -28.23 -17.72
CA PHE A 505 16.31 -27.54 -16.62
C PHE A 505 14.79 -27.58 -16.78
N GLU A 506 14.09 -28.04 -15.75
CA GLU A 506 12.63 -28.08 -15.71
C GLU A 506 12.14 -27.33 -14.47
N GLU A 507 11.12 -26.48 -14.64
CA GLU A 507 10.42 -25.86 -13.50
C GLU A 507 9.83 -26.95 -12.61
N GLN A 508 10.12 -26.88 -11.32
CA GLN A 508 9.48 -27.65 -10.29
C GLN A 508 8.38 -26.75 -9.69
N ILE A 509 7.11 -27.09 -9.91
CA ILE A 509 6.04 -26.53 -9.08
C ILE A 509 6.23 -27.13 -7.68
N SER A 510 6.78 -26.35 -6.75
CA SER A 510 6.97 -26.84 -5.38
C SER A 510 5.73 -26.65 -4.50
N THR A 511 4.77 -25.79 -4.88
CA THR A 511 3.66 -25.43 -3.98
C THR A 511 2.47 -24.80 -4.73
N TYR A 512 1.26 -25.37 -4.57
CA TYR A 512 0.01 -24.80 -5.09
C TYR A 512 -0.66 -23.88 -4.07
N LEU A 513 -0.62 -24.30 -2.81
CA LEU A 513 -1.10 -23.61 -1.63
C LEU A 513 -0.20 -24.08 -0.49
N ASN A 514 0.38 -23.15 0.27
CA ASN A 514 1.09 -23.43 1.53
C ASN A 514 0.80 -22.27 2.47
N SER A 515 0.00 -22.53 3.49
CA SER A 515 -0.33 -21.51 4.49
C SER A 515 -0.49 -22.15 5.85
N THR A 516 -0.01 -21.44 6.88
CA THR A 516 -0.29 -21.82 8.26
C THR A 516 -1.79 -21.74 8.55
N LEU A 517 -2.53 -20.92 7.81
CA LEU A 517 -3.93 -20.56 8.01
C LEU A 517 -4.24 -19.93 9.37
N CYS A 518 -3.23 -19.61 10.18
CA CYS A 518 -3.38 -19.08 11.52
C CYS A 518 -3.55 -17.55 11.50
N GLY A 519 -4.79 -17.08 11.40
CA GLY A 519 -5.10 -15.65 11.20
C GLY A 519 -4.99 -15.21 9.74
N ASP A 520 -4.76 -16.16 8.84
CA ASP A 520 -4.72 -16.01 7.39
C ASP A 520 -5.79 -16.92 6.78
N GLU A 521 -6.67 -16.36 5.95
CA GLU A 521 -7.76 -17.10 5.32
C GLU A 521 -7.26 -18.00 4.18
N GLY A 522 -6.04 -17.81 3.69
CA GLY A 522 -5.47 -18.61 2.59
C GLY A 522 -6.24 -18.51 1.28
N GLY A 523 -7.07 -17.48 1.14
CA GLY A 523 -8.02 -17.28 0.03
C GLY A 523 -9.23 -18.21 0.05
N PHE A 524 -9.47 -18.96 1.13
CA PHE A 524 -10.67 -19.79 1.24
C PHE A 524 -11.93 -18.94 1.36
N THR A 525 -13.01 -19.41 0.73
CA THR A 525 -14.33 -18.76 0.77
C THR A 525 -15.35 -19.68 1.43
N ILE A 526 -16.20 -19.10 2.28
CA ILE A 526 -17.27 -19.82 3.00
C ILE A 526 -18.55 -19.84 2.16
N TYR A 527 -19.13 -21.02 1.97
CA TYR A 527 -20.42 -21.24 1.33
C TYR A 527 -21.36 -21.92 2.32
N ASN A 528 -22.29 -21.14 2.85
CA ASN A 528 -23.27 -21.59 3.84
C ASN A 528 -24.49 -22.22 3.16
N VAL A 529 -24.59 -23.54 3.21
CA VAL A 529 -25.75 -24.28 2.65
C VAL A 529 -26.94 -24.23 3.59
N ASN A 530 -26.69 -24.42 4.89
CA ASN A 530 -27.69 -24.30 5.95
C ASN A 530 -27.01 -23.87 7.25
N LEU A 531 -27.40 -22.72 7.80
CA LEU A 531 -26.97 -22.27 9.13
C LEU A 531 -28.05 -22.39 10.19
N ASN A 532 -29.30 -22.62 9.78
CA ASN A 532 -30.47 -22.54 10.63
C ASN A 532 -30.45 -21.22 11.44
N THR A 533 -30.34 -21.27 12.78
CA THR A 533 -30.28 -20.07 13.65
C THR A 533 -28.87 -19.52 13.90
N LEU A 534 -27.83 -20.11 13.31
CA LEU A 534 -26.44 -19.67 13.52
C LEU A 534 -26.10 -18.46 12.65
N ASN A 535 -25.24 -17.59 13.16
CA ASN A 535 -24.68 -16.47 12.38
C ASN A 535 -23.50 -16.92 11.50
N TYR A 536 -22.77 -17.96 11.91
CA TYR A 536 -21.64 -18.54 11.20
C TYR A 536 -21.38 -19.97 11.68
N VAL A 537 -20.68 -20.75 10.86
CA VAL A 537 -20.11 -22.06 11.24
C VAL A 537 -18.60 -22.01 11.23
N TRP A 538 -18.01 -21.44 10.17
CA TRP A 538 -16.57 -21.29 10.01
C TRP A 538 -16.05 -19.97 10.55
N GLN A 539 -14.89 -20.01 11.19
CA GLN A 539 -14.12 -18.85 11.63
C GLN A 539 -12.63 -19.16 11.53
N ASN A 540 -11.83 -18.22 11.00
CA ASN A 540 -10.38 -18.32 11.05
C ASN A 540 -9.83 -17.78 12.38
N THR A 541 -8.83 -18.44 12.95
CA THR A 541 -8.23 -18.09 14.25
C THR A 541 -6.71 -18.09 14.17
N THR A 542 -6.06 -17.24 14.96
CA THR A 542 -4.59 -17.11 15.00
C THR A 542 -3.86 -18.30 15.61
N SER A 543 -4.56 -19.22 16.28
CA SER A 543 -3.94 -20.36 16.99
C SER A 543 -4.24 -21.72 16.36
N TYR A 544 -5.41 -21.85 15.72
CA TYR A 544 -5.96 -23.14 15.30
C TYR A 544 -6.33 -23.18 13.81
N GLY A 545 -6.06 -22.10 13.09
CA GLY A 545 -6.46 -21.96 11.71
C GLY A 545 -7.96 -21.84 11.55
N TRP A 546 -8.51 -22.53 10.55
CA TRP A 546 -9.94 -22.56 10.27
C TRP A 546 -10.65 -23.52 11.23
N LYS A 547 -11.70 -23.01 11.86
CA LYS A 547 -12.52 -23.72 12.84
C LYS A 547 -13.98 -23.75 12.42
N ALA A 548 -14.59 -24.93 12.41
CA ALA A 548 -16.03 -25.12 12.25
C ALA A 548 -16.69 -25.61 13.53
N SER A 549 -17.81 -25.00 13.91
CA SER A 549 -18.70 -25.53 14.94
C SER A 549 -20.15 -25.07 14.73
N ALA A 550 -21.10 -25.96 14.97
CA ALA A 550 -22.52 -25.64 15.04
C ALA A 550 -23.10 -25.77 16.46
N TYR A 551 -22.23 -25.76 17.48
CA TYR A 551 -22.63 -25.68 18.88
C TYR A 551 -22.61 -24.22 19.36
N ALA A 552 -23.78 -23.67 19.62
CA ALA A 552 -23.93 -22.31 20.14
C ALA A 552 -24.98 -22.28 21.24
N ASN A 553 -24.81 -21.42 22.25
CA ASN A 553 -25.76 -21.25 23.36
C ASN A 553 -26.16 -22.59 24.02
N LYS A 554 -25.18 -23.47 24.21
CA LYS A 554 -25.34 -24.81 24.77
C LYS A 554 -26.20 -25.79 23.97
N THR A 555 -26.43 -25.51 22.69
CA THR A 555 -27.31 -26.28 21.81
C THR A 555 -26.59 -26.66 20.52
N ASN A 556 -26.74 -27.93 20.09
CA ASN A 556 -26.30 -28.38 18.77
C ASN A 556 -27.33 -27.93 17.73
N THR A 557 -26.88 -27.42 16.59
CA THR A 557 -27.75 -26.99 15.51
C THR A 557 -27.46 -27.80 14.25
N ALA A 558 -28.49 -28.35 13.60
CA ALA A 558 -28.32 -28.96 12.29
C ALA A 558 -27.92 -27.92 11.23
N SER A 559 -26.71 -28.06 10.69
CA SER A 559 -26.08 -27.10 9.77
C SER A 559 -25.23 -27.81 8.72
N GLU A 560 -25.04 -27.14 7.59
CA GLU A 560 -24.10 -27.53 6.54
C GLU A 560 -23.41 -26.27 5.99
N SER A 561 -22.08 -26.25 6.04
CA SER A 561 -21.29 -25.12 5.53
C SER A 561 -19.95 -25.61 4.98
N TRP A 562 -19.57 -25.07 3.84
CA TRP A 562 -18.43 -25.50 3.06
C TRP A 562 -17.38 -24.40 3.07
N LEU A 563 -16.12 -24.77 3.20
CA LEU A 563 -14.99 -23.86 3.07
C LEU A 563 -14.18 -24.29 1.85
N VAL A 564 -14.14 -23.46 0.80
CA VAL A 564 -13.61 -23.83 -0.52
C VAL A 564 -12.37 -23.01 -0.84
N SER A 565 -11.31 -23.67 -1.31
CA SER A 565 -10.04 -23.05 -1.66
C SER A 565 -10.17 -22.13 -2.89
N PRO A 566 -9.17 -21.25 -3.12
CA PRO A 566 -8.94 -20.65 -4.43
C PRO A 566 -8.78 -21.71 -5.52
N ALA A 567 -8.80 -21.25 -6.77
CA ALA A 567 -8.50 -22.07 -7.93
C ALA A 567 -7.03 -22.51 -7.92
N LEU A 568 -6.79 -23.82 -7.83
CA LEU A 568 -5.47 -24.44 -7.86
C LEU A 568 -5.18 -25.00 -9.25
N ASN A 569 -4.22 -24.39 -9.96
CA ASN A 569 -3.90 -24.79 -11.33
C ASN A 569 -2.89 -25.95 -11.35
N MET A 570 -3.37 -27.18 -11.54
CA MET A 570 -2.57 -28.40 -11.59
C MET A 570 -1.95 -28.66 -12.98
N LYS A 571 -1.98 -27.70 -13.92
CA LYS A 571 -1.51 -27.90 -15.30
C LYS A 571 -0.05 -28.32 -15.42
N LYS A 572 0.83 -27.92 -14.50
CA LYS A 572 2.24 -28.29 -14.52
C LYS A 572 2.67 -29.18 -13.34
N GLY A 573 1.70 -29.83 -12.69
CA GLY A 573 1.98 -30.75 -11.59
C GLY A 573 2.57 -32.07 -12.05
N LYS A 574 3.54 -32.58 -11.30
CA LYS A 574 4.09 -33.93 -11.50
C LYS A 574 3.37 -34.93 -10.59
N ASN A 575 3.46 -34.72 -9.27
CA ASN A 575 2.81 -35.51 -8.23
C ASN A 575 2.24 -34.56 -7.16
N PRO A 576 1.19 -33.78 -7.46
CA PRO A 576 0.59 -32.90 -6.45
C PRO A 576 0.01 -33.73 -5.30
N GLU A 577 0.24 -33.27 -4.07
CA GLU A 577 -0.25 -33.88 -2.83
C GLU A 577 -0.92 -32.81 -1.97
N LEU A 578 -1.95 -33.22 -1.23
CA LEU A 578 -2.59 -32.43 -0.18
C LEU A 578 -2.18 -33.00 1.18
N VAL A 579 -1.65 -32.13 2.04
CA VAL A 579 -1.30 -32.43 3.43
C VAL A 579 -1.81 -31.28 4.28
N PHE A 580 -2.32 -31.55 5.48
CA PHE A 580 -2.72 -30.53 6.45
C PHE A 580 -2.79 -31.13 7.84
N ASP A 581 -2.81 -30.27 8.86
CA ASP A 581 -3.04 -30.68 10.24
C ASP A 581 -4.52 -30.51 10.59
N GLU A 582 -5.14 -31.52 11.19
CA GLU A 582 -6.50 -31.43 11.70
C GLU A 582 -6.65 -31.90 13.16
N ALA A 583 -7.61 -31.31 13.86
CA ALA A 583 -8.09 -31.73 15.17
C ALA A 583 -9.63 -31.71 15.20
N MET A 584 -10.23 -32.64 15.94
CA MET A 584 -11.68 -32.66 16.12
C MET A 584 -12.06 -33.16 17.51
N ASN A 585 -13.06 -32.52 18.11
CA ASN A 585 -13.64 -32.97 19.36
C ASN A 585 -15.17 -32.97 19.29
N TYR A 586 -15.81 -33.61 20.27
CA TYR A 586 -17.26 -33.76 20.43
C TYR A 586 -17.95 -34.58 19.35
N LEU A 587 -17.21 -35.42 18.60
CA LEU A 587 -17.80 -36.35 17.64
C LEU A 587 -18.55 -37.50 18.36
N GLY A 588 -18.07 -37.92 19.53
CA GLY A 588 -18.62 -39.05 20.27
C GLY A 588 -18.32 -40.39 19.58
N SER A 589 -19.29 -41.30 19.56
CA SER A 589 -19.16 -42.62 18.90
C SER A 589 -19.60 -42.62 17.43
N ASN A 590 -19.73 -41.44 16.81
CA ASN A 590 -20.19 -41.31 15.42
C ASN A 590 -19.03 -41.39 14.43
N ASN A 591 -19.32 -41.66 13.16
CA ASN A 591 -18.29 -41.69 12.12
C ASN A 591 -17.95 -40.28 11.67
N ILE A 592 -16.66 -39.98 11.51
CA ILE A 592 -16.19 -38.65 11.08
C ILE A 592 -16.75 -38.25 9.71
N GLU A 593 -16.87 -39.20 8.78
CA GLU A 593 -17.33 -38.98 7.40
C GLU A 593 -18.80 -38.55 7.31
N ASP A 594 -19.60 -38.78 8.37
CA ASP A 594 -20.99 -38.30 8.43
C ASP A 594 -21.05 -36.78 8.68
N PHE A 595 -19.97 -36.20 9.21
CA PHE A 595 -19.91 -34.80 9.65
C PHE A 595 -18.86 -33.98 8.89
N LEU A 596 -17.75 -34.57 8.47
CA LEU A 596 -16.66 -33.88 7.78
C LEU A 596 -16.23 -34.68 6.55
N SER A 597 -16.15 -34.01 5.40
CA SER A 597 -15.55 -34.58 4.18
C SER A 597 -14.67 -33.55 3.48
N VAL A 598 -13.55 -33.99 2.91
CA VAL A 598 -12.71 -33.18 2.03
C VAL A 598 -13.02 -33.57 0.60
N LYS A 599 -13.29 -32.59 -0.26
CA LYS A 599 -13.72 -32.82 -1.64
C LYS A 599 -12.91 -32.00 -2.62
N VAL A 600 -12.90 -32.43 -3.88
CA VAL A 600 -12.25 -31.72 -4.98
C VAL A 600 -13.22 -31.56 -6.15
N SER A 601 -13.20 -30.38 -6.78
CA SER A 601 -13.98 -30.10 -7.99
C SER A 601 -13.08 -29.56 -9.09
N THR A 602 -13.39 -29.93 -10.34
CA THR A 602 -12.73 -29.40 -11.54
C THR A 602 -13.62 -28.43 -12.32
N ASN A 603 -14.87 -28.22 -11.88
CA ASN A 603 -15.87 -27.41 -12.58
C ASN A 603 -16.61 -26.43 -11.66
N PHE A 604 -16.17 -26.26 -10.42
CA PHE A 604 -16.66 -25.19 -9.56
C PHE A 604 -16.27 -23.82 -10.13
N ASP A 605 -17.23 -22.91 -10.21
CA ASP A 605 -17.11 -21.60 -10.85
C ASP A 605 -16.87 -20.45 -9.85
N GLY A 606 -16.85 -20.76 -8.54
CA GLY A 606 -16.71 -19.79 -7.46
C GLY A 606 -18.03 -19.28 -6.88
N ASN A 607 -19.20 -19.70 -7.38
CA ASN A 607 -20.48 -19.08 -7.00
C ASN A 607 -21.38 -19.99 -6.17
N ASP A 608 -21.69 -21.21 -6.64
CA ASP A 608 -22.63 -22.11 -5.97
C ASP A 608 -22.08 -23.54 -5.89
N VAL A 609 -21.84 -24.02 -4.67
CA VAL A 609 -21.30 -25.35 -4.41
C VAL A 609 -22.22 -26.47 -4.88
N ASN A 610 -23.53 -26.23 -4.97
CA ASN A 610 -24.52 -27.21 -5.41
C ASN A 610 -24.62 -27.33 -6.93
N ALA A 611 -24.14 -26.33 -7.67
CA ALA A 611 -24.12 -26.33 -9.13
C ALA A 611 -22.92 -27.11 -9.70
N ALA A 612 -21.91 -27.38 -8.88
CA ALA A 612 -20.67 -28.06 -9.28
C ALA A 612 -20.67 -29.55 -8.93
N THR A 613 -19.77 -30.29 -9.58
CA THR A 613 -19.53 -31.72 -9.27
C THR A 613 -18.33 -31.86 -8.36
N TRP A 614 -18.44 -32.69 -7.32
CA TRP A 614 -17.42 -32.86 -6.29
C TRP A 614 -17.08 -34.33 -6.10
N GLU A 615 -15.79 -34.67 -6.15
CA GLU A 615 -15.24 -35.97 -5.79
C GLU A 615 -14.75 -35.94 -4.34
N THR A 616 -15.12 -36.93 -3.52
CA THR A 616 -14.63 -37.03 -2.14
C THR A 616 -13.22 -37.60 -2.12
N LEU A 617 -12.30 -36.90 -1.45
CA LEU A 617 -10.94 -37.35 -1.22
C LEU A 617 -10.87 -38.31 -0.02
N ASN A 618 -10.08 -39.38 -0.15
CA ASN A 618 -9.85 -40.32 0.94
C ASN A 618 -8.74 -39.79 1.86
N ILE A 619 -9.10 -39.40 3.09
CA ILE A 619 -8.18 -38.85 4.08
C ILE A 619 -7.77 -39.94 5.09
N THR A 620 -6.48 -40.22 5.21
CA THR A 620 -5.93 -41.17 6.19
C THR A 620 -4.96 -40.46 7.15
N GLY A 621 -4.54 -41.12 8.24
CA GLY A 621 -3.69 -40.51 9.27
C GLY A 621 -4.39 -39.41 10.08
N ARG A 622 -5.73 -39.43 10.10
CA ARG A 622 -6.57 -38.31 10.53
C ARG A 622 -7.07 -38.44 11.98
N THR A 623 -7.66 -37.38 12.53
CA THR A 623 -8.14 -37.35 13.93
C THR A 623 -9.27 -38.37 14.18
N ASP A 624 -9.39 -38.84 15.43
CA ASP A 624 -10.46 -39.75 15.89
C ASP A 624 -11.72 -39.02 16.39
N GLY A 625 -11.70 -37.68 16.41
CA GLY A 625 -12.84 -36.86 16.85
C GLY A 625 -13.04 -36.78 18.36
N ALA A 626 -12.07 -37.26 19.16
CA ALA A 626 -12.19 -37.36 20.62
C ALA A 626 -11.33 -36.35 21.40
N SER A 627 -10.46 -35.57 20.75
CA SER A 627 -9.54 -34.67 21.43
C SER A 627 -9.11 -33.47 20.59
N TRP A 628 -8.55 -32.45 21.26
CA TRP A 628 -7.95 -31.28 20.59
C TRP A 628 -6.51 -31.53 20.10
N THR A 629 -6.09 -32.80 20.03
CA THR A 629 -4.77 -33.16 19.51
C THR A 629 -4.79 -33.02 17.99
N PHE A 630 -3.86 -32.22 17.47
CA PHE A 630 -3.66 -32.11 16.02
C PHE A 630 -2.91 -33.32 15.49
N TYR A 631 -3.39 -33.83 14.37
CA TYR A 631 -2.76 -34.88 13.58
C TYR A 631 -2.48 -34.33 12.18
N THR A 632 -1.26 -34.56 11.68
CA THR A 632 -0.93 -34.34 10.28
C THR A 632 -1.48 -35.51 9.48
N VAL A 633 -2.38 -35.24 8.53
CA VAL A 633 -2.94 -36.30 7.67
C VAL A 633 -1.85 -36.90 6.78
N ASP A 634 -2.03 -38.15 6.37
CA ASP A 634 -1.15 -38.74 5.37
C ASP A 634 -1.30 -38.00 4.03
N PRO A 635 -0.24 -37.89 3.21
CA PRO A 635 -0.32 -37.24 1.90
C PRO A 635 -1.39 -37.83 0.99
N VAL A 636 -2.31 -36.97 0.55
CA VAL A 636 -3.40 -37.33 -0.36
C VAL A 636 -3.00 -36.98 -1.78
N SER A 637 -2.84 -37.99 -2.65
CA SER A 637 -2.44 -37.74 -4.03
C SER A 637 -3.55 -37.06 -4.84
N LEU A 638 -3.18 -35.98 -5.53
CA LEU A 638 -4.02 -35.25 -6.49
C LEU A 638 -3.57 -35.49 -7.94
N SER A 639 -2.73 -36.49 -8.18
CA SER A 639 -2.08 -36.73 -9.49
C SER A 639 -3.08 -36.92 -10.63
N GLN A 640 -4.28 -37.43 -10.35
CA GLN A 640 -5.35 -37.57 -11.35
C GLN A 640 -5.91 -36.23 -11.89
N PHE A 641 -5.61 -35.12 -11.20
CA PHE A 641 -6.03 -33.78 -11.59
C PHE A 641 -4.95 -32.99 -12.33
N VAL A 642 -3.78 -33.58 -12.56
CA VAL A 642 -2.74 -32.97 -13.40
C VAL A 642 -3.33 -32.58 -14.76
N GLY A 643 -3.03 -31.36 -15.21
CA GLY A 643 -3.62 -30.80 -16.44
C GLY A 643 -4.91 -30.01 -16.24
N LYS A 644 -5.52 -30.03 -15.05
CA LYS A 644 -6.79 -29.34 -14.74
C LYS A 644 -6.59 -28.18 -13.75
N THR A 645 -7.58 -27.32 -13.64
CA THR A 645 -7.73 -26.41 -12.49
C THR A 645 -8.70 -27.07 -11.51
N VAL A 646 -8.40 -27.03 -10.21
CA VAL A 646 -9.24 -27.64 -9.17
C VAL A 646 -9.51 -26.69 -8.01
N HIS A 647 -10.60 -26.95 -7.28
CA HIS A 647 -10.88 -26.38 -5.97
C HIS A 647 -11.00 -27.51 -4.95
N ILE A 648 -10.49 -27.28 -3.74
CA ILE A 648 -10.58 -28.22 -2.61
C ILE A 648 -11.58 -27.64 -1.61
N ALA A 649 -12.54 -28.44 -1.15
CA ALA A 649 -13.57 -28.03 -0.20
C ALA A 649 -13.51 -28.87 1.09
N PHE A 650 -13.52 -28.19 2.22
CA PHE A 650 -13.78 -28.79 3.53
C PHE A 650 -15.27 -28.64 3.84
N VAL A 651 -16.00 -29.75 3.86
CA VAL A 651 -17.45 -29.76 4.04
C VAL A 651 -17.77 -30.13 5.47
N TYR A 652 -18.35 -29.20 6.23
CA TYR A 652 -18.82 -29.42 7.59
C TYR A 652 -20.33 -29.61 7.65
N LYS A 653 -20.75 -30.62 8.41
CA LYS A 653 -22.13 -30.94 8.73
C LYS A 653 -22.32 -31.15 10.22
N SER A 654 -23.54 -30.91 10.68
CA SER A 654 -23.99 -31.19 12.04
C SER A 654 -25.47 -31.55 12.05
N THR A 655 -25.91 -32.13 13.16
CA THR A 655 -27.32 -32.44 13.46
C THR A 655 -27.72 -31.81 14.78
N ASP A 656 -29.02 -31.83 15.10
CA ASP A 656 -29.50 -31.39 16.41
C ASP A 656 -29.00 -32.30 17.56
N ALA A 657 -28.47 -33.48 17.25
CA ALA A 657 -27.90 -34.40 18.24
C ALA A 657 -26.38 -34.26 18.39
N VAL A 658 -25.66 -33.91 17.32
CA VAL A 658 -24.20 -33.94 17.26
C VAL A 658 -23.68 -32.78 16.41
N ALA A 659 -22.88 -31.91 17.01
CA ALA A 659 -22.18 -30.82 16.33
C ALA A 659 -20.69 -30.84 16.73
N PRO A 660 -19.87 -31.69 16.08
CA PRO A 660 -18.45 -31.77 16.42
C PRO A 660 -17.79 -30.43 16.13
N THR A 661 -16.70 -30.12 16.82
CA THR A 661 -15.89 -28.95 16.47
C THR A 661 -14.65 -29.43 15.73
N TYR A 662 -14.44 -28.88 14.54
CA TYR A 662 -13.35 -29.24 13.64
C TYR A 662 -12.40 -28.06 13.48
N GLU A 663 -11.10 -28.33 13.51
CA GLU A 663 -10.04 -27.34 13.33
C GLU A 663 -9.03 -27.88 12.32
N PHE A 664 -8.61 -27.06 11.35
CA PHE A 664 -7.50 -27.42 10.45
C PHE A 664 -6.59 -26.23 10.13
N LYS A 665 -5.31 -26.55 9.92
CA LYS A 665 -4.24 -25.57 9.68
C LYS A 665 -3.05 -26.21 8.95
N ASN A 666 -2.04 -25.42 8.61
CA ASN A 666 -0.80 -25.88 7.97
C ASN A 666 -1.06 -26.71 6.69
N ILE A 667 -1.82 -26.14 5.76
CA ILE A 667 -2.14 -26.75 4.45
C ILE A 667 -1.02 -26.54 3.44
#